data_AF-A0AA36N0C6-F1
#
_entry.id   AF-A0AA36N0C6-F1
#
_cell.length_a   1.000
_cell.length_b   1.000
_cell.length_c   1.000
_cell.angle_alpha   90.00
_cell.angle_beta   90.00
_cell.angle_gamma   90.00
#
_symmetry.space_group_name_H-M   'P 1'
#
loop_
_entity.id
_entity.type
_entity.pdbx_description
1 polymer ?
#
loop_
_entity_poly.entity_id
_entity_poly.type
_entity_poly.pdbx_seq_one_letter_code
_entity_poly.pdbx_strand_id
1 'polypeptide(L)'
;MVKSRRVYVVTSNPERVPEFQRLLGLYGIEVRHANPYGYPTRRKGPSALRPLASKLLAEQSELSWTKSVMYEQVLLLCRGTLDHADAVGRSLVDGELVTVSAALTVWCNKQSDTATDVPELDEFVYRHEMDARIDLSKRQANKVGVFNWDDVVVDVYSGLSYHEKKVMGFKVSPRDMILSRYLQDHIHYRRRRLCRHNHLETARAVDFGDGSRALEFFGKNPYLFSENVKEHGLSSVFASVVNSGVFLRAAITRREFIYWLPGLNAGIPLVPKDDAIHEATFQAHDLAHFLVPDLLFTGQDSPLHRRLYIVYRMLSEATTLVFADMVFVEALNRSGVSYDWGKRKIWPLFRATGLDPFEPKEAQHFLRVFRRLMEANVAYCLLGDDSKYRQLLAEGGEEGEPAVLRDFKDKYMPFFVEDFQWTAKNYACMSAKPGEMARWWQLASPIRKAIGQEVCGPGATGLLTIQEFAQRIQASEAGGTELVWAALEEIWATRLAPVFLEPQELNPDPRQLLFASFGRYMMGQCVLLARFNFVPESQSCHQEILQALQDAKGCLEEQQMLKLRRRFEAHVDLLLLRQLISQDDAVTFKEVCPLFDPCFASYDEPLSQYQQLQLVSSEILGAPAPAGCAKGQPLQDGVPAKLQRQRSQAGKGTRLRWVPKQKC
;
A
#
# COMPACT_ATOMS: atom_id res chain seq x y z
N MET A 1 12.57 6.94 13.37
CA MET A 1 11.27 7.57 13.69
C MET A 1 10.89 8.61 12.63
N VAL A 2 9.92 8.27 11.79
CA VAL A 2 9.41 9.17 10.74
C VAL A 2 8.36 10.09 11.36
N LYS A 3 8.63 11.40 11.43
CA LYS A 3 7.64 12.36 11.95
C LYS A 3 6.35 12.31 11.15
N SER A 4 5.22 12.17 11.83
CA SER A 4 3.89 12.22 11.23
C SER A 4 3.62 13.60 10.62
N ARG A 5 2.97 13.61 9.46
CA ARG A 5 2.62 14.84 8.72
C ARG A 5 1.20 15.24 9.07
N ARG A 6 1.00 16.49 9.49
CA ARG A 6 -0.33 17.00 9.86
C ARG A 6 -0.80 18.12 8.93
N VAL A 7 -2.10 18.17 8.69
CA VAL A 7 -2.80 19.29 8.06
C VAL A 7 -3.94 19.74 8.96
N TYR A 8 -4.10 21.04 9.15
CA TYR A 8 -5.28 21.60 9.81
C TYR A 8 -6.32 22.04 8.79
N VAL A 9 -7.57 21.63 8.97
CA VAL A 9 -8.71 22.12 8.21
C VAL A 9 -9.49 23.10 9.09
N VAL A 10 -9.41 24.37 8.72
CA VAL A 10 -10.10 25.47 9.39
C VAL A 10 -11.53 25.52 8.85
N THR A 11 -12.49 25.11 9.65
CA THR A 11 -13.92 25.08 9.25
C THR A 11 -14.81 25.22 10.47
N SER A 12 -15.93 25.93 10.34
CA SER A 12 -16.98 25.93 11.37
C SER A 12 -17.83 24.67 11.33
N ASN A 13 -17.76 23.90 10.22
CA ASN A 13 -18.46 22.63 10.07
C ASN A 13 -17.46 21.46 10.16
N PRO A 14 -17.41 20.73 11.30
CA PRO A 14 -16.52 19.59 11.47
C PRO A 14 -16.88 18.40 10.56
N GLU A 15 -18.10 18.31 10.02
CA GLU A 15 -18.53 17.24 9.12
C GLU A 15 -17.79 17.25 7.78
N ARG A 16 -17.10 18.35 7.44
CA ARG A 16 -16.23 18.42 6.24
C ARG A 16 -14.89 17.71 6.44
N VAL A 17 -14.42 17.56 7.68
CA VAL A 17 -13.07 17.03 7.98
C VAL A 17 -12.89 15.59 7.48
N PRO A 18 -13.87 14.66 7.62
CA PRO A 18 -13.76 13.31 7.07
C PRO A 18 -13.47 13.25 5.57
N GLU A 19 -13.93 14.22 4.77
CA GLU A 19 -13.65 14.24 3.33
C GLU A 19 -12.17 14.56 3.04
N PHE A 20 -11.56 15.46 3.82
CA PHE A 20 -10.12 15.72 3.76
C PHE A 20 -9.32 14.52 4.25
N GLN A 21 -9.77 13.87 5.34
CA GLN A 21 -9.15 12.65 5.87
C GLN A 21 -9.12 11.53 4.84
N ARG A 22 -10.21 11.35 4.09
CA ARG A 22 -10.30 10.33 3.03
C ARG A 22 -9.20 10.48 1.98
N LEU A 23 -8.93 11.68 1.49
CA LEU A 23 -7.90 11.90 0.45
C LEU A 23 -6.48 12.02 1.01
N LEU A 24 -6.28 12.85 2.05
CA LEU A 24 -4.96 13.07 2.64
C LEU A 24 -4.45 11.84 3.40
N GLY A 25 -5.38 11.01 3.93
CA GLY A 25 -5.07 9.74 4.56
C GLY A 25 -4.40 8.73 3.63
N LEU A 26 -4.70 8.75 2.32
CA LEU A 26 -4.02 7.92 1.31
C LEU A 26 -2.52 8.21 1.22
N TYR A 27 -2.08 9.36 1.73
CA TYR A 27 -0.69 9.77 1.81
C TYR A 27 -0.12 9.65 3.24
N GLY A 28 -0.87 9.12 4.20
CA GLY A 28 -0.43 9.06 5.61
C GLY A 28 -0.28 10.46 6.20
N ILE A 29 -1.18 11.37 5.82
CA ILE A 29 -1.26 12.73 6.36
C ILE A 29 -2.44 12.78 7.31
N GLU A 30 -2.14 13.11 8.57
CA GLU A 30 -3.13 13.32 9.60
C GLU A 30 -3.89 14.63 9.37
N VAL A 31 -5.21 14.59 9.43
CA VAL A 31 -6.04 15.81 9.31
C VAL A 31 -6.66 16.15 10.67
N ARG A 32 -6.42 17.38 11.13
CA ARG A 32 -6.97 17.93 12.37
C ARG A 32 -7.96 19.05 12.06
N HIS A 33 -8.99 19.16 12.90
CA HIS A 33 -9.96 20.24 12.83
C HIS A 33 -9.44 21.47 13.57
N ALA A 34 -9.67 22.66 13.00
CA ALA A 34 -9.49 23.94 13.69
C ALA A 34 -10.75 24.82 13.51
N ASN A 35 -11.18 25.48 14.58
CA ASN A 35 -12.36 26.35 14.54
C ASN A 35 -11.98 27.79 14.14
N PRO A 36 -12.62 28.40 13.12
CA PRO A 36 -12.37 29.80 12.74
C PRO A 36 -12.97 30.84 13.70
N TYR A 37 -13.59 30.42 14.82
CA TYR A 37 -14.21 31.34 15.79
C TYR A 37 -13.22 32.42 16.27
N GLY A 38 -13.69 33.67 16.31
CA GLY A 38 -12.86 34.84 16.64
C GLY A 38 -12.22 35.54 15.44
N TYR A 39 -12.28 34.95 14.23
CA TYR A 39 -11.72 35.55 13.02
C TYR A 39 -12.84 36.06 12.08
N PRO A 40 -12.79 37.30 11.57
CA PRO A 40 -13.86 37.92 10.79
C PRO A 40 -13.90 37.47 9.31
N THR A 41 -13.95 36.15 9.07
CA THR A 41 -13.88 35.55 7.72
C THR A 41 -15.01 35.98 6.79
N ARG A 42 -16.21 36.26 7.31
CA ARG A 42 -17.34 36.77 6.51
C ARG A 42 -17.05 38.15 5.88
N ARG A 43 -16.33 39.03 6.58
CA ARG A 43 -16.05 40.41 6.12
C ARG A 43 -14.71 40.53 5.41
N LYS A 44 -13.69 39.81 5.88
CA LYS A 44 -12.30 39.94 5.42
C LYS A 44 -11.81 38.73 4.61
N GLY A 45 -12.67 37.73 4.37
CA GLY A 45 -12.32 36.53 3.63
C GLY A 45 -11.27 35.65 4.33
N PRO A 46 -10.60 34.76 3.58
CA PRO A 46 -9.57 33.86 4.10
C PRO A 46 -8.39 34.60 4.76
N SER A 47 -8.07 35.81 4.30
CA SER A 47 -6.93 36.60 4.80
C SER A 47 -6.99 36.87 6.31
N ALA A 48 -8.21 36.89 6.90
CA ALA A 48 -8.40 37.04 8.33
C ALA A 48 -7.86 35.86 9.16
N LEU A 49 -7.67 34.69 8.52
CA LEU A 49 -7.18 33.49 9.19
C LEU A 49 -5.66 33.39 9.25
N ARG A 50 -4.92 34.32 8.62
CA ARG A 50 -3.44 34.30 8.64
C ARG A 50 -2.82 34.18 10.04
N PRO A 51 -3.29 34.90 11.08
CA PRO A 51 -2.75 34.73 12.42
C PRO A 51 -3.00 33.33 13.01
N LEU A 52 -4.18 32.75 12.75
CA LEU A 52 -4.48 31.37 13.16
C LEU A 52 -3.60 30.37 12.42
N ALA A 53 -3.42 30.56 11.11
CA ALA A 53 -2.60 29.69 10.29
C ALA A 53 -1.13 29.71 10.75
N SER A 54 -0.57 30.89 11.03
CA SER A 54 0.79 31.04 11.58
C SER A 54 0.94 30.29 12.90
N LYS A 55 -0.01 30.44 13.82
CA LYS A 55 -0.01 29.73 15.10
C LYS A 55 -0.02 28.21 14.92
N LEU A 56 -0.90 27.69 14.06
CA LEU A 56 -1.03 26.24 13.83
C LEU A 56 0.18 25.65 13.10
N LEU A 57 0.78 26.38 12.16
CA LEU A 57 1.99 25.93 11.46
C LEU A 57 3.22 25.86 12.37
N ALA A 58 3.24 26.69 13.42
CA ALA A 58 4.26 26.64 14.47
C ALA A 58 4.11 25.43 15.42
N GLU A 59 2.98 24.69 15.37
CA GLU A 59 2.81 23.47 16.15
C GLU A 59 3.65 22.33 15.57
N GLN A 60 4.77 22.07 16.23
CA GLN A 60 5.78 21.09 15.86
C GLN A 60 6.12 20.25 17.09
N SER A 61 6.34 18.95 16.93
CA SER A 61 6.82 18.06 17.99
C SER A 61 7.93 17.13 17.49
N GLU A 62 8.48 16.32 18.40
CA GLU A 62 9.40 15.24 18.02
C GLU A 62 8.70 14.20 17.13
N LEU A 63 7.40 13.98 17.34
CA LEU A 63 6.62 12.95 16.66
C LEU A 63 5.86 13.45 15.43
N SER A 64 5.64 14.76 15.29
CA SER A 64 4.79 15.31 14.23
C SER A 64 5.19 16.70 13.79
N TRP A 65 4.88 17.04 12.55
CA TRP A 65 5.02 18.39 12.03
C TRP A 65 3.80 18.83 11.23
N THR A 66 3.43 20.10 11.37
CA THR A 66 2.31 20.68 10.62
C THR A 66 2.80 21.14 9.25
N LYS A 67 2.26 20.53 8.20
CA LYS A 67 2.61 20.78 6.81
C LYS A 67 1.88 21.97 6.21
N SER A 68 0.57 22.07 6.45
CA SER A 68 -0.25 23.13 5.89
C SER A 68 -1.49 23.39 6.74
N VAL A 69 -2.02 24.60 6.62
CA VAL A 69 -3.34 24.99 7.16
C VAL A 69 -4.25 25.32 5.98
N MET A 70 -5.46 24.77 6.00
CA MET A 70 -6.40 24.80 4.88
C MET A 70 -7.71 25.46 5.29
N TYR A 71 -8.26 26.31 4.42
CA TYR A 71 -9.59 26.87 4.55
C TYR A 71 -10.36 26.73 3.23
N GLU A 72 -11.58 26.19 3.29
CA GLU A 72 -12.37 25.89 2.11
C GLU A 72 -13.69 26.67 2.08
N GLN A 73 -14.04 27.17 0.91
CA GLN A 73 -15.36 27.67 0.56
C GLN A 73 -15.95 26.84 -0.57
N VAL A 74 -17.22 26.43 -0.42
CA VAL A 74 -17.99 25.74 -1.46
C VAL A 74 -19.31 26.47 -1.62
N LEU A 75 -19.62 26.86 -2.84
CA LEU A 75 -20.78 27.64 -3.24
C LEU A 75 -21.60 26.88 -4.28
N LEU A 76 -22.91 27.04 -4.24
CA LEU A 76 -23.82 26.61 -5.30
C LEU A 76 -24.31 27.86 -6.02
N LEU A 77 -23.90 28.04 -7.27
CA LEU A 77 -24.15 29.26 -8.05
C LEU A 77 -25.17 29.00 -9.15
N CYS A 78 -25.96 30.01 -9.50
CA CYS A 78 -26.68 30.05 -10.76
C CYS A 78 -25.68 29.96 -11.92
N ARG A 79 -25.91 29.07 -12.89
CA ARG A 79 -24.98 28.89 -14.02
C ARG A 79 -24.75 30.21 -14.76
N GLY A 80 -23.48 30.57 -14.95
CA GLY A 80 -23.06 31.79 -15.65
C GLY A 80 -23.19 33.08 -14.84
N THR A 81 -23.48 33.02 -13.54
CA THR A 81 -23.62 34.20 -12.67
C THR A 81 -22.81 34.03 -11.37
N LEU A 82 -22.72 35.09 -10.57
CA LEU A 82 -22.18 35.04 -9.21
C LEU A 82 -23.28 34.86 -8.14
N ASP A 83 -24.54 34.73 -8.56
CA ASP A 83 -25.67 34.63 -7.65
C ASP A 83 -25.75 33.23 -7.05
N HIS A 84 -25.99 33.17 -5.74
CA HIS A 84 -26.15 31.90 -5.04
C HIS A 84 -27.50 31.26 -5.38
N ALA A 85 -27.46 30.00 -5.83
CA ALA A 85 -28.65 29.18 -6.02
C ALA A 85 -29.32 28.84 -4.68
N ASP A 86 -28.54 28.79 -3.60
CA ASP A 86 -28.98 28.53 -2.23
C ASP A 86 -29.04 29.80 -1.35
N ALA A 87 -29.17 30.98 -1.97
CA ALA A 87 -29.31 32.25 -1.25
C ALA A 87 -30.50 32.22 -0.27
N VAL A 88 -30.34 32.87 0.89
CA VAL A 88 -31.42 32.99 1.87
C VAL A 88 -32.63 33.69 1.23
N GLY A 89 -33.79 33.04 1.29
CA GLY A 89 -35.03 33.54 0.68
C GLY A 89 -35.28 33.06 -0.75
N ARG A 90 -34.36 32.29 -1.34
CA ARG A 90 -34.53 31.67 -2.65
C ARG A 90 -34.75 30.16 -2.52
N SER A 91 -35.76 29.66 -3.22
CA SER A 91 -36.00 28.21 -3.36
C SER A 91 -35.21 27.64 -4.54
N LEU A 92 -34.68 26.44 -4.38
CA LEU A 92 -34.11 25.67 -5.50
C LEU A 92 -35.19 25.38 -6.54
N VAL A 93 -34.87 25.53 -7.83
CA VAL A 93 -35.80 25.30 -8.94
C VAL A 93 -35.46 23.98 -9.62
N ASP A 94 -36.46 23.11 -9.82
CA ASP A 94 -36.26 21.83 -10.49
C ASP A 94 -35.79 22.01 -11.95
N GLY A 95 -34.83 21.20 -12.37
CA GLY A 95 -34.21 21.29 -13.69
C GLY A 95 -33.23 22.47 -13.86
N GLU A 96 -33.07 23.34 -12.86
CA GLU A 96 -32.17 24.48 -12.92
C GLU A 96 -30.71 24.03 -13.11
N LEU A 97 -30.03 24.65 -14.06
CA LEU A 97 -28.60 24.48 -14.25
C LEU A 97 -27.84 25.35 -13.26
N VAL A 98 -26.95 24.72 -12.50
CA VAL A 98 -26.17 25.35 -11.44
C VAL A 98 -24.69 25.02 -11.62
N THR A 99 -23.83 25.81 -11.00
CA THR A 99 -22.40 25.56 -10.93
C THR A 99 -21.99 25.37 -9.48
N VAL A 100 -21.39 24.22 -9.15
CA VAL A 100 -20.76 24.00 -7.86
C VAL A 100 -19.34 24.55 -7.94
N SER A 101 -19.05 25.62 -7.19
CA SER A 101 -17.74 26.26 -7.16
C SER A 101 -17.07 26.01 -5.82
N ALA A 102 -15.84 25.49 -5.84
CA ALA A 102 -15.05 25.27 -4.65
C ALA A 102 -13.71 26.00 -4.73
N ALA A 103 -13.32 26.61 -3.60
CA ALA A 103 -12.06 27.32 -3.43
C ALA A 103 -11.37 26.86 -2.14
N LEU A 104 -10.09 26.49 -2.25
CA LEU A 104 -9.24 26.07 -1.14
C LEU A 104 -8.09 27.06 -1.02
N THR A 105 -8.01 27.76 0.11
CA THR A 105 -6.85 28.56 0.50
C THR A 105 -5.95 27.73 1.39
N VAL A 106 -4.67 27.65 1.06
CA VAL A 106 -3.66 26.88 1.78
C VAL A 106 -2.53 27.80 2.22
N TRP A 107 -2.16 27.73 3.49
CA TRP A 107 -0.98 28.39 4.03
C TRP A 107 0.09 27.37 4.40
N CYS A 108 1.33 27.67 4.01
CA CYS A 108 2.53 26.89 4.30
C CYS A 108 3.61 27.80 4.89
N ASN A 109 4.52 27.25 5.69
CA ASN A 109 5.72 27.98 6.08
C ASN A 109 6.58 28.24 4.83
N LYS A 110 7.01 29.48 4.63
CA LYS A 110 7.94 29.83 3.56
C LYS A 110 9.28 29.16 3.82
N GLN A 111 9.86 28.55 2.78
CA GLN A 111 11.24 28.05 2.85
C GLN A 111 12.18 29.26 2.79
N SER A 112 12.57 29.76 3.96
CA SER A 112 13.52 30.85 4.11
C SER A 112 14.84 30.30 4.65
N ASP A 113 15.94 30.54 3.92
CA ASP A 113 17.30 30.27 4.40
C ASP A 113 17.76 31.30 5.46
N THR A 114 17.01 32.39 5.63
CA THR A 114 17.27 33.44 6.61
C THR A 114 16.35 33.30 7.82
N ALA A 115 16.92 33.16 9.01
CA ALA A 115 16.19 33.12 10.26
C ALA A 115 15.60 34.51 10.58
N THR A 116 14.36 34.77 10.16
CA THR A 116 13.57 35.92 10.62
C THR A 116 12.66 35.48 11.76
N ASP A 117 12.52 36.32 12.79
CA ASP A 117 11.70 36.02 13.98
C ASP A 117 10.19 35.88 13.70
N VAL A 118 9.73 36.32 12.53
CA VAL A 118 8.35 36.13 12.07
C VAL A 118 8.33 35.10 10.94
N PRO A 119 7.61 33.97 11.08
CA PRO A 119 7.46 33.01 10.00
C PRO A 119 6.66 33.66 8.87
N GLU A 120 7.31 33.93 7.74
CA GLU A 120 6.60 34.29 6.52
C GLU A 120 5.80 33.07 6.03
N LEU A 121 4.57 33.32 5.58
CA LEU A 121 3.67 32.30 5.08
C LEU A 121 3.46 32.45 3.58
N ASP A 122 3.68 31.37 2.84
CA ASP A 122 3.20 31.28 1.46
C ASP A 122 1.71 30.96 1.46
N GLU A 123 0.96 31.62 0.57
CA GLU A 123 -0.48 31.42 0.38
C GLU A 123 -0.76 30.91 -1.04
N PHE A 124 -1.47 29.80 -1.13
CA PHE A 124 -1.87 29.17 -2.39
C PHE A 124 -3.40 29.08 -2.45
N VAL A 125 -3.99 29.40 -3.61
CA VAL A 125 -5.44 29.36 -3.81
C VAL A 125 -5.78 28.46 -4.98
N TYR A 126 -6.52 27.40 -4.70
CA TYR A 126 -7.00 26.43 -5.69
C TYR A 126 -8.50 26.64 -5.91
N ARG A 127 -8.93 26.65 -7.18
CA ARG A 127 -10.34 26.81 -7.56
C ARG A 127 -10.77 25.74 -8.55
N HIS A 128 -11.97 25.22 -8.39
CA HIS A 128 -12.60 24.33 -9.36
C HIS A 128 -14.09 24.59 -9.41
N GLU A 129 -14.63 24.58 -10.62
CA GLU A 129 -16.04 24.79 -10.91
C GLU A 129 -16.56 23.62 -11.73
N MET A 130 -17.81 23.28 -11.47
CA MET A 130 -18.43 22.10 -12.03
C MET A 130 -19.90 22.36 -12.31
N ASP A 131 -20.31 22.16 -13.55
CA ASP A 131 -21.70 22.25 -13.93
C ASP A 131 -22.50 21.05 -13.39
N ALA A 132 -23.70 21.35 -12.90
CA ALA A 132 -24.64 20.39 -12.38
C ALA A 132 -26.07 20.85 -12.69
N ARG A 133 -27.05 20.00 -12.37
CA ARG A 133 -28.47 20.31 -12.46
C ARG A 133 -29.16 20.01 -11.14
N ILE A 134 -30.15 20.82 -10.77
CA ILE A 134 -31.06 20.52 -9.67
C ILE A 134 -32.10 19.50 -10.16
N ASP A 135 -32.25 18.41 -9.41
CA ASP A 135 -33.30 17.41 -9.59
C ASP A 135 -34.00 17.22 -8.25
N LEU A 136 -35.12 17.92 -8.07
CA LEU A 136 -35.91 17.87 -6.84
C LEU A 136 -36.63 16.52 -6.66
N SER A 137 -36.76 15.71 -7.72
CA SER A 137 -37.35 14.37 -7.61
C SER A 137 -36.47 13.41 -6.78
N LYS A 138 -35.16 13.68 -6.71
CA LYS A 138 -34.19 12.92 -5.91
C LYS A 138 -34.10 13.34 -4.45
N ARG A 139 -34.84 14.38 -4.04
CA ARG A 139 -34.83 14.92 -2.67
C ARG A 139 -35.14 13.84 -1.65
N GLN A 140 -34.25 13.65 -0.69
CA GLN A 140 -34.38 12.68 0.39
C GLN A 140 -34.44 13.40 1.73
N ALA A 141 -35.54 14.14 1.93
CA ALA A 141 -35.76 14.92 3.15
C ALA A 141 -35.63 14.02 4.40
N ASN A 142 -34.88 14.48 5.39
CA ASN A 142 -34.66 13.82 6.69
C ASN A 142 -33.91 12.48 6.67
N LYS A 143 -33.31 12.07 5.53
CA LYS A 143 -32.46 10.87 5.52
C LYS A 143 -31.11 11.16 6.17
N VAL A 144 -30.72 10.31 7.12
CA VAL A 144 -29.43 10.40 7.80
C VAL A 144 -28.29 10.31 6.76
N GLY A 145 -27.37 11.27 6.79
CA GLY A 145 -26.19 11.29 5.93
C GLY A 145 -26.33 12.05 4.61
N VAL A 146 -27.52 12.58 4.30
CA VAL A 146 -27.72 13.61 3.26
C VAL A 146 -27.31 14.96 3.83
N PHE A 147 -26.43 15.67 3.12
CA PHE A 147 -25.91 16.98 3.56
C PHE A 147 -26.29 18.07 2.55
N ASN A 148 -26.90 19.16 3.03
CA ASN A 148 -27.33 20.31 2.22
C ASN A 148 -28.13 19.92 0.97
N TRP A 149 -27.46 19.98 -0.18
CA TRP A 149 -28.02 19.82 -1.51
C TRP A 149 -27.48 18.56 -2.22
N ASP A 150 -26.71 17.71 -1.52
CA ASP A 150 -26.10 16.49 -2.07
C ASP A 150 -27.15 15.52 -2.67
N ASP A 151 -28.39 15.54 -2.18
CA ASP A 151 -29.48 14.69 -2.67
C ASP A 151 -30.07 15.17 -4.01
N VAL A 152 -30.02 16.48 -4.27
CA VAL A 152 -30.69 17.11 -5.42
C VAL A 152 -29.73 17.66 -6.47
N VAL A 153 -28.45 17.88 -6.16
CA VAL A 153 -27.46 18.29 -7.16
C VAL A 153 -26.97 17.07 -7.91
N VAL A 154 -27.30 17.02 -9.20
CA VAL A 154 -27.03 15.93 -10.12
C VAL A 154 -25.93 16.32 -11.09
N ASP A 155 -24.95 15.44 -11.20
CA ASP A 155 -23.89 15.52 -12.21
C ASP A 155 -24.50 15.34 -13.62
N VAL A 156 -24.20 16.27 -14.52
CA VAL A 156 -24.78 16.29 -15.88
C VAL A 156 -24.32 15.11 -16.76
N TYR A 157 -23.20 14.48 -16.45
CA TYR A 157 -22.63 13.37 -17.21
C TYR A 157 -23.10 12.02 -16.68
N SER A 158 -23.16 11.84 -15.36
CA SER A 158 -23.54 10.56 -14.76
C SER A 158 -25.04 10.44 -14.51
N GLY A 159 -25.77 11.56 -14.44
CA GLY A 159 -27.19 11.56 -14.04
C GLY A 159 -27.43 11.14 -12.58
N LEU A 160 -26.37 11.08 -11.78
CA LEU A 160 -26.42 10.69 -10.36
C LEU A 160 -26.25 11.92 -9.48
N SER A 161 -26.98 11.97 -8.37
CA SER A 161 -26.75 12.97 -7.34
C SER A 161 -25.48 12.66 -6.55
N TYR A 162 -24.92 13.66 -5.87
CA TYR A 162 -23.78 13.44 -4.99
C TYR A 162 -24.05 12.45 -3.88
N HIS A 163 -25.29 12.39 -3.37
CA HIS A 163 -25.69 11.39 -2.39
C HIS A 163 -25.66 9.98 -2.99
N GLU A 164 -26.18 9.79 -4.20
CA GLU A 164 -26.12 8.50 -4.90
C GLU A 164 -24.66 8.08 -5.13
N LYS A 165 -23.82 8.98 -5.68
CA LYS A 165 -22.38 8.69 -5.84
C LYS A 165 -21.70 8.34 -4.51
N LYS A 166 -22.09 8.97 -3.40
CA LYS A 166 -21.56 8.69 -2.06
C LYS A 166 -21.96 7.30 -1.58
N VAL A 167 -23.24 6.93 -1.74
CA VAL A 167 -23.75 5.60 -1.40
C VAL A 167 -23.05 4.52 -2.23
N MET A 168 -22.73 4.82 -3.48
CA MET A 168 -22.00 3.91 -4.37
C MET A 168 -20.47 3.92 -4.16
N GLY A 169 -19.94 4.79 -3.28
CA GLY A 169 -18.52 4.80 -2.89
C GLY A 169 -17.58 5.55 -3.83
N PHE A 170 -18.09 6.34 -4.79
CA PHE A 170 -17.26 7.09 -5.77
C PHE A 170 -17.64 8.57 -5.88
N LYS A 171 -18.18 9.18 -4.82
CA LYS A 171 -18.41 10.63 -4.80
C LYS A 171 -17.09 11.36 -5.07
N VAL A 172 -17.04 12.05 -6.20
CA VAL A 172 -16.03 13.05 -6.54
C VAL A 172 -16.75 14.38 -6.68
N SER A 173 -16.27 15.37 -5.94
CA SER A 173 -16.79 16.73 -5.88
C SER A 173 -15.71 17.74 -6.27
N PRO A 174 -16.06 19.01 -6.49
CA PRO A 174 -15.06 20.06 -6.73
C PRO A 174 -14.01 20.19 -5.63
N ARG A 175 -14.35 19.80 -4.37
CA ARG A 175 -13.40 19.68 -3.25
C ARG A 175 -12.29 18.68 -3.55
N ASP A 176 -12.64 17.52 -4.10
CA ASP A 176 -11.67 16.47 -4.42
C ASP A 176 -10.74 16.93 -5.56
N MET A 177 -11.25 17.74 -6.49
CA MET A 177 -10.45 18.31 -7.60
C MET A 177 -9.45 19.36 -7.12
N ILE A 178 -9.86 20.30 -6.26
CA ILE A 178 -8.92 21.29 -5.68
C ILE A 178 -7.90 20.64 -4.74
N LEU A 179 -8.30 19.62 -3.97
CA LEU A 179 -7.38 18.84 -3.14
C LEU A 179 -6.39 18.05 -3.99
N SER A 180 -6.82 17.50 -5.12
CA SER A 180 -5.93 16.82 -6.05
C SER A 180 -4.83 17.72 -6.59
N ARG A 181 -5.15 18.98 -6.91
CA ARG A 181 -4.14 19.98 -7.32
C ARG A 181 -3.16 20.29 -6.20
N TYR A 182 -3.65 20.49 -4.97
CA TYR A 182 -2.77 20.65 -3.80
C TYR A 182 -1.84 19.43 -3.61
N LEU A 183 -2.35 18.20 -3.79
CA LEU A 183 -1.55 16.99 -3.68
C LEU A 183 -0.42 16.97 -4.73
N GLN A 184 -0.73 17.32 -5.98
CA GLN A 184 0.25 17.41 -7.06
C GLN A 184 1.33 18.46 -6.78
N ASP A 185 0.95 19.64 -6.30
CA ASP A 185 1.89 20.76 -6.11
C ASP A 185 2.76 20.61 -4.86
N HIS A 186 2.23 19.99 -3.79
CA HIS A 186 2.89 20.00 -2.48
C HIS A 186 3.19 18.62 -1.89
N ILE A 187 2.52 17.55 -2.33
CA ILE A 187 2.67 16.22 -1.72
C ILE A 187 3.40 15.23 -2.64
N HIS A 188 3.15 15.27 -3.94
CA HIS A 188 3.83 14.42 -4.91
C HIS A 188 5.34 14.65 -4.88
N TYR A 189 6.11 13.62 -5.25
CA TYR A 189 7.55 13.77 -5.34
C TYR A 189 7.89 14.69 -6.52
N ARG A 190 8.77 15.67 -6.29
CA ARG A 190 9.23 16.58 -7.37
C ARG A 190 9.96 15.84 -8.51
N ARG A 191 10.54 14.68 -8.20
CA ARG A 191 11.22 13.77 -9.13
C ARG A 191 10.85 12.34 -8.75
N ARG A 192 10.85 11.46 -9.74
CA ARG A 192 10.62 10.03 -9.51
C ARG A 192 11.63 9.49 -8.50
N ARG A 193 11.15 8.60 -7.65
CA ARG A 193 12.01 7.82 -6.75
C ARG A 193 12.77 6.81 -7.60
N LEU A 194 14.09 6.94 -7.60
CA LEU A 194 15.02 6.07 -8.31
C LEU A 194 16.07 5.58 -7.34
N CYS A 195 16.66 4.43 -7.65
CA CYS A 195 17.86 3.93 -7.00
C CYS A 195 19.02 4.93 -7.19
N ARG A 196 19.82 5.10 -6.14
CA ARG A 196 20.94 6.07 -6.10
C ARG A 196 22.20 5.49 -6.73
N HIS A 197 22.40 4.18 -6.71
CA HIS A 197 23.64 3.54 -7.12
C HIS A 197 23.46 2.67 -8.36
N ASN A 198 22.34 1.94 -8.46
CA ASN A 198 21.93 1.27 -9.70
C ASN A 198 20.88 2.11 -10.44
N HIS A 199 21.32 3.14 -11.17
CA HIS A 199 20.39 4.06 -11.83
C HIS A 199 19.58 3.41 -12.95
N LEU A 200 18.28 3.70 -13.02
CA LEU A 200 17.44 3.39 -14.18
C LEU A 200 16.86 4.68 -14.75
N GLU A 201 17.04 4.90 -16.04
CA GLU A 201 16.34 5.97 -16.74
C GLU A 201 14.92 5.50 -17.08
N THR A 202 13.92 6.22 -16.56
CA THR A 202 12.51 5.92 -16.85
C THR A 202 11.77 7.16 -17.30
N ALA A 203 10.98 7.01 -18.36
CA ALA A 203 10.09 8.08 -18.82
C ALA A 203 8.85 8.21 -17.94
N ARG A 204 8.54 7.16 -17.17
CA ARG A 204 7.28 6.96 -16.43
C ARG A 204 7.51 6.34 -15.06
N ALA A 205 6.44 6.25 -14.25
CA ALA A 205 6.50 5.51 -12.98
C ALA A 205 6.59 4.00 -13.24
N VAL A 206 5.75 3.46 -14.12
CA VAL A 206 5.89 2.10 -14.63
C VAL A 206 6.35 2.18 -16.09
N ASP A 207 7.57 1.72 -16.36
CA ASP A 207 8.18 1.77 -17.70
C ASP A 207 8.68 0.38 -18.09
N PHE A 208 8.06 -0.19 -19.12
CA PHE A 208 8.41 -1.52 -19.61
C PHE A 208 9.48 -1.46 -20.72
N GLY A 209 9.63 -0.31 -21.40
CA GLY A 209 10.32 -0.24 -22.69
C GLY A 209 9.82 -1.30 -23.67
N ASP A 210 10.74 -1.93 -24.38
CA ASP A 210 10.53 -3.10 -25.25
C ASP A 210 10.50 -4.44 -24.49
N GLY A 211 10.50 -4.41 -23.15
CA GLY A 211 10.63 -5.57 -22.28
C GLY A 211 12.05 -5.78 -21.73
N SER A 212 13.05 -5.09 -22.28
CA SER A 212 14.44 -5.19 -21.82
C SER A 212 14.71 -4.46 -20.51
N ARG A 213 13.85 -3.55 -20.04
CA ARG A 213 14.13 -2.68 -18.87
C ARG A 213 14.51 -3.45 -17.60
N ALA A 214 13.79 -4.53 -17.29
CA ALA A 214 14.12 -5.37 -16.15
C ALA A 214 15.47 -6.09 -16.37
N LEU A 215 15.72 -6.60 -17.58
CA LEU A 215 17.00 -7.23 -17.93
C LEU A 215 18.17 -6.26 -17.83
N GLU A 216 18.05 -5.07 -18.39
CA GLU A 216 19.07 -4.01 -18.34
C GLU A 216 19.40 -3.65 -16.89
N PHE A 217 18.37 -3.47 -16.06
CA PHE A 217 18.53 -3.05 -14.67
C PHE A 217 19.20 -4.11 -13.80
N PHE A 218 18.74 -5.35 -13.91
CA PHE A 218 19.25 -6.45 -13.09
C PHE A 218 20.58 -6.99 -13.64
N GLY A 219 20.74 -7.07 -14.95
CA GLY A 219 21.95 -7.54 -15.60
C GLY A 219 23.17 -6.65 -15.38
N LYS A 220 22.97 -5.33 -15.20
CA LYS A 220 24.06 -4.40 -14.85
C LYS A 220 24.33 -4.28 -13.35
N ASN A 221 23.51 -4.91 -12.50
CA ASN A 221 23.74 -4.84 -11.05
C ASN A 221 25.00 -5.65 -10.70
N PRO A 222 26.05 -5.03 -10.15
CA PRO A 222 27.34 -5.70 -9.93
C PRO A 222 27.29 -6.76 -8.82
N TYR A 223 26.20 -6.85 -8.06
CA TYR A 223 26.06 -7.74 -6.92
C TYR A 223 25.07 -8.90 -7.18
N LEU A 224 23.92 -8.64 -7.84
CA LEU A 224 22.88 -9.66 -8.02
C LEU A 224 23.26 -10.79 -9.00
N PHE A 225 24.08 -10.49 -10.01
CA PHE A 225 24.53 -11.45 -11.04
C PHE A 225 26.06 -11.56 -11.11
N SER A 226 26.75 -11.28 -10.00
CA SER A 226 28.20 -11.44 -9.89
C SER A 226 28.61 -12.91 -10.07
N GLU A 227 29.87 -13.16 -10.44
CA GLU A 227 30.38 -14.53 -10.63
C GLU A 227 30.20 -15.39 -9.37
N ASN A 228 30.52 -14.84 -8.20
CA ASN A 228 30.36 -15.57 -6.94
C ASN A 228 28.89 -15.96 -6.64
N VAL A 229 27.95 -15.06 -6.91
CA VAL A 229 26.51 -15.33 -6.72
C VAL A 229 26.00 -16.38 -7.71
N LYS A 230 26.55 -16.40 -8.93
CA LYS A 230 26.30 -17.45 -9.93
C LYS A 230 26.91 -18.80 -9.53
N GLU A 231 28.14 -18.82 -9.05
CA GLU A 231 28.83 -20.03 -8.57
C GLU A 231 28.06 -20.71 -7.43
N HIS A 232 27.38 -19.93 -6.60
CA HIS A 232 26.53 -20.41 -5.52
C HIS A 232 25.07 -20.68 -5.94
N GLY A 233 24.75 -20.58 -7.24
CA GLY A 233 23.41 -20.87 -7.80
C GLY A 233 22.32 -19.86 -7.43
N LEU A 234 22.64 -18.79 -6.71
CA LEU A 234 21.65 -17.82 -6.22
C LEU A 234 21.08 -16.95 -7.34
N SER A 235 21.84 -16.72 -8.41
CA SER A 235 21.36 -15.99 -9.60
C SER A 235 20.16 -16.66 -10.28
N SER A 236 20.01 -17.97 -10.11
CA SER A 236 18.85 -18.73 -10.60
C SER A 236 17.53 -18.21 -10.03
N VAL A 237 17.53 -17.81 -8.74
CA VAL A 237 16.34 -17.24 -8.08
C VAL A 237 15.94 -15.95 -8.76
N PHE A 238 16.89 -15.05 -8.98
CA PHE A 238 16.62 -13.78 -9.65
C PHE A 238 16.19 -13.98 -11.10
N ALA A 239 16.82 -14.92 -11.82
CA ALA A 239 16.44 -15.25 -13.18
C ALA A 239 15.01 -15.81 -13.25
N SER A 240 14.65 -16.75 -12.37
CA SER A 240 13.30 -17.31 -12.27
C SER A 240 12.26 -16.21 -12.03
N VAL A 241 12.54 -15.30 -11.08
CA VAL A 241 11.68 -14.16 -10.79
C VAL A 241 11.53 -13.24 -12.00
N VAL A 242 12.63 -12.82 -12.63
CA VAL A 242 12.58 -11.92 -13.79
C VAL A 242 11.81 -12.55 -14.95
N ASN A 243 12.08 -13.82 -15.26
CA ASN A 243 11.41 -14.59 -16.30
C ASN A 243 9.91 -14.75 -16.05
N SER A 244 9.49 -14.70 -14.79
CA SER A 244 8.06 -14.77 -14.44
C SER A 244 7.27 -13.52 -14.84
N GLY A 245 7.95 -12.42 -15.21
CA GLY A 245 7.33 -11.17 -15.66
C GLY A 245 7.25 -10.12 -14.56
N VAL A 246 8.40 -9.68 -14.04
CA VAL A 246 8.47 -8.50 -13.14
C VAL A 246 8.72 -7.23 -13.94
N PHE A 247 8.42 -6.09 -13.34
CA PHE A 247 8.73 -4.76 -13.86
C PHE A 247 9.10 -3.83 -12.71
N LEU A 248 9.73 -2.71 -13.04
CA LEU A 248 10.27 -1.75 -12.07
C LEU A 248 9.33 -0.54 -11.94
N ARG A 249 9.29 0.05 -10.73
CA ARG A 249 8.41 1.18 -10.42
C ARG A 249 9.20 2.37 -9.84
N ALA A 250 9.31 3.41 -10.64
CA ALA A 250 9.90 4.71 -10.31
C ALA A 250 8.83 5.70 -9.81
N ALA A 251 8.29 5.48 -8.61
CA ALA A 251 7.11 6.19 -8.11
C ALA A 251 7.26 7.73 -8.11
N ILE A 252 6.20 8.43 -8.54
CA ILE A 252 6.06 9.89 -8.42
C ILE A 252 5.10 10.28 -7.29
N THR A 253 4.24 9.37 -6.86
CA THR A 253 3.37 9.55 -5.68
C THR A 253 3.73 8.61 -4.55
N ARG A 254 3.37 8.97 -3.31
CA ARG A 254 3.50 8.05 -2.17
C ARG A 254 2.57 6.85 -2.29
N ARG A 255 1.39 7.03 -2.90
CA ARG A 255 0.40 5.97 -3.18
C ARG A 255 0.99 4.88 -4.07
N GLU A 256 1.66 5.27 -5.16
CA GLU A 256 2.44 4.35 -5.97
C GLU A 256 3.54 3.70 -5.14
N PHE A 257 4.35 4.49 -4.43
CA PHE A 257 5.55 3.99 -3.75
C PHE A 257 5.28 2.86 -2.74
N ILE A 258 4.21 2.98 -1.95
CA ILE A 258 3.89 2.05 -0.85
C ILE A 258 2.97 0.90 -1.26
N TYR A 259 2.41 0.92 -2.47
CA TYR A 259 1.55 -0.17 -2.90
C TYR A 259 2.38 -1.44 -3.13
N TRP A 260 2.09 -2.51 -2.39
CA TRP A 260 2.89 -3.73 -2.41
C TRP A 260 2.00 -4.98 -2.47
N LEU A 261 2.01 -5.62 -3.64
CA LEU A 261 1.32 -6.88 -3.94
C LEU A 261 2.20 -7.66 -4.95
N PRO A 262 3.28 -8.31 -4.48
CA PRO A 262 4.19 -9.09 -5.32
C PRO A 262 3.46 -10.08 -6.22
N GLY A 263 3.90 -10.17 -7.48
CA GLY A 263 3.28 -11.02 -8.51
C GLY A 263 2.19 -10.34 -9.35
N LEU A 264 1.68 -9.17 -8.96
CA LEU A 264 0.64 -8.44 -9.71
C LEU A 264 1.12 -7.07 -10.22
N ASN A 265 0.26 -6.04 -10.19
CA ASN A 265 0.55 -4.71 -10.74
C ASN A 265 1.33 -3.77 -9.80
N ALA A 266 1.91 -4.29 -8.72
CA ALA A 266 2.75 -3.47 -7.84
C ALA A 266 4.12 -3.19 -8.50
N GLY A 267 4.73 -4.18 -9.16
CA GLY A 267 6.12 -4.10 -9.60
C GLY A 267 7.09 -3.94 -8.44
N ILE A 268 8.39 -3.89 -8.75
CA ILE A 268 9.46 -3.73 -7.76
C ILE A 268 9.76 -2.23 -7.62
N PRO A 269 9.58 -1.62 -6.43
CA PRO A 269 9.85 -0.21 -6.23
C PRO A 269 11.35 0.09 -6.32
N LEU A 270 11.69 1.18 -6.99
CA LEU A 270 13.05 1.69 -6.97
C LEU A 270 13.27 2.52 -5.69
N VAL A 271 13.89 1.88 -4.69
CA VAL A 271 14.15 2.48 -3.38
C VAL A 271 15.60 2.92 -3.28
N PRO A 272 15.90 4.23 -3.19
CA PRO A 272 17.27 4.69 -2.96
C PRO A 272 17.75 4.32 -1.56
N LYS A 273 19.00 3.86 -1.46
CA LYS A 273 19.72 3.69 -0.19
C LYS A 273 21.00 4.53 -0.16
N ASP A 274 21.62 4.59 1.02
CA ASP A 274 22.80 5.44 1.23
C ASP A 274 24.05 4.89 0.56
N ASP A 275 24.19 3.57 0.50
CA ASP A 275 25.29 2.87 -0.19
C ASP A 275 24.77 1.79 -1.16
N ALA A 276 25.63 1.40 -2.10
CA ALA A 276 25.29 0.49 -3.19
C ALA A 276 25.00 -0.95 -2.72
N ILE A 277 25.66 -1.40 -1.65
CA ILE A 277 25.52 -2.76 -1.13
C ILE A 277 24.20 -2.89 -0.39
N HIS A 278 23.84 -1.92 0.44
CA HIS A 278 22.51 -1.83 1.07
C HIS A 278 21.41 -1.72 0.01
N GLU A 279 21.62 -0.94 -1.06
CA GLU A 279 20.66 -0.87 -2.17
C GLU A 279 20.47 -2.24 -2.86
N ALA A 280 21.56 -2.95 -3.17
CA ALA A 280 21.50 -4.24 -3.84
C ALA A 280 20.91 -5.35 -2.96
N THR A 281 21.25 -5.40 -1.68
CA THR A 281 20.66 -6.35 -0.72
C THR A 281 19.18 -6.06 -0.46
N PHE A 282 18.77 -4.79 -0.44
CA PHE A 282 17.35 -4.42 -0.41
C PHE A 282 16.61 -4.84 -1.69
N GLN A 283 17.23 -4.69 -2.86
CA GLN A 283 16.67 -5.19 -4.13
C GLN A 283 16.57 -6.73 -4.16
N ALA A 284 17.57 -7.45 -3.64
CA ALA A 284 17.53 -8.91 -3.53
C ALA A 284 16.34 -9.37 -2.66
N HIS A 285 16.10 -8.67 -1.54
CA HIS A 285 14.97 -8.91 -0.67
C HIS A 285 13.63 -8.68 -1.39
N ASP A 286 13.45 -7.51 -2.01
CA ASP A 286 12.23 -7.19 -2.77
C ASP A 286 11.98 -8.18 -3.92
N LEU A 287 13.02 -8.61 -4.62
CA LEU A 287 12.94 -9.64 -5.67
C LEU A 287 12.49 -10.99 -5.11
N ALA A 288 13.00 -11.40 -3.95
CA ALA A 288 12.68 -12.69 -3.36
C ALA A 288 11.19 -12.81 -3.00
N HIS A 289 10.49 -11.71 -2.73
CA HIS A 289 9.03 -11.75 -2.54
C HIS A 289 8.27 -12.21 -3.79
N PHE A 290 8.84 -12.01 -4.99
CA PHE A 290 8.23 -12.47 -6.23
C PHE A 290 8.50 -13.97 -6.51
N LEU A 291 9.38 -14.62 -5.75
CA LEU A 291 9.49 -16.09 -5.74
C LEU A 291 8.28 -16.74 -5.06
N VAL A 292 7.72 -16.06 -4.06
CA VAL A 292 6.52 -16.45 -3.30
C VAL A 292 5.48 -15.33 -3.45
N PRO A 293 4.91 -15.15 -4.67
CA PRO A 293 4.00 -14.04 -4.97
C PRO A 293 2.70 -14.14 -4.17
N ASP A 294 2.10 -13.01 -3.82
CA ASP A 294 0.92 -12.97 -2.95
C ASP A 294 -0.26 -13.77 -3.54
N LEU A 295 -0.99 -14.48 -2.67
CA LEU A 295 -2.21 -15.19 -3.06
C LEU A 295 -3.30 -14.19 -3.50
N LEU A 296 -4.02 -14.53 -4.56
CA LEU A 296 -5.09 -13.68 -5.11
C LEU A 296 -6.40 -13.88 -4.35
N PHE A 297 -6.97 -12.78 -3.82
CA PHE A 297 -8.29 -12.77 -3.19
C PHE A 297 -9.40 -12.58 -4.23
N THR A 298 -10.27 -13.58 -4.37
CA THR A 298 -11.30 -13.64 -5.44
C THR A 298 -12.67 -13.14 -4.99
N GLY A 299 -12.78 -12.53 -3.81
CA GLY A 299 -14.05 -12.10 -3.22
C GLY A 299 -14.68 -13.11 -2.25
N GLN A 300 -14.12 -14.31 -2.11
CA GLN A 300 -14.56 -15.29 -1.12
C GLN A 300 -13.87 -15.04 0.23
N ASP A 301 -14.64 -14.69 1.24
CA ASP A 301 -14.15 -14.43 2.59
C ASP A 301 -14.51 -15.58 3.56
N SER A 302 -13.53 -16.02 4.33
CA SER A 302 -13.69 -17.00 5.42
C SER A 302 -12.56 -16.84 6.44
N PRO A 303 -12.75 -17.31 7.69
CA PRO A 303 -11.67 -17.34 8.67
C PRO A 303 -10.42 -18.07 8.16
N LEU A 304 -10.59 -19.22 7.48
CA LEU A 304 -9.49 -19.92 6.83
C LEU A 304 -8.81 -19.06 5.76
N HIS A 305 -9.54 -18.40 4.87
CA HIS A 305 -8.95 -17.57 3.82
C HIS A 305 -8.13 -16.41 4.40
N ARG A 306 -8.66 -15.75 5.44
CA ARG A 306 -7.93 -14.71 6.17
C ARG A 306 -6.63 -15.25 6.76
N ARG A 307 -6.70 -16.36 7.49
CA ARG A 307 -5.53 -16.98 8.12
C ARG A 307 -4.49 -17.39 7.09
N LEU A 308 -4.93 -18.08 6.04
CA LEU A 308 -4.05 -18.58 4.99
C LEU A 308 -3.38 -17.44 4.20
N TYR A 309 -4.10 -16.37 3.86
CA TYR A 309 -3.52 -15.20 3.22
C TYR A 309 -2.42 -14.57 4.09
N ILE A 310 -2.69 -14.42 5.40
CA ILE A 310 -1.70 -13.86 6.33
C ILE A 310 -0.48 -14.79 6.46
N VAL A 311 -0.69 -16.09 6.70
CA VAL A 311 0.38 -17.10 6.78
C VAL A 311 1.24 -17.06 5.53
N TYR A 312 0.64 -17.06 4.34
CA TYR A 312 1.37 -17.11 3.08
C TYR A 312 2.28 -15.88 2.90
N ARG A 313 1.80 -14.67 3.21
CA ARG A 313 2.63 -13.46 3.13
C ARG A 313 3.73 -13.42 4.17
N MET A 314 3.46 -13.89 5.39
CA MET A 314 4.51 -14.02 6.41
C MET A 314 5.55 -15.08 6.01
N LEU A 315 5.15 -16.16 5.31
CA LEU A 315 6.10 -17.12 4.72
C LEU A 315 6.94 -16.49 3.61
N SER A 316 6.36 -15.59 2.80
CA SER A 316 7.11 -14.78 1.82
C SER A 316 8.19 -13.96 2.53
N GLU A 317 7.85 -13.20 3.58
CA GLU A 317 8.82 -12.44 4.41
C GLU A 317 9.89 -13.34 5.06
N ALA A 318 9.47 -14.47 5.65
CA ALA A 318 10.42 -15.41 6.25
C ALA A 318 11.41 -15.96 5.20
N THR A 319 10.94 -16.19 3.98
CA THR A 319 11.76 -16.64 2.84
C THR A 319 12.72 -15.56 2.39
N THR A 320 12.25 -14.32 2.23
CA THR A 320 13.09 -13.21 1.76
C THR A 320 14.20 -12.91 2.75
N LEU A 321 13.94 -12.96 4.06
CA LEU A 321 14.97 -12.76 5.08
C LEU A 321 16.05 -13.84 5.06
N VAL A 322 15.69 -15.12 4.99
CA VAL A 322 16.71 -16.19 4.96
C VAL A 322 17.49 -16.14 3.64
N PHE A 323 16.80 -15.99 2.51
CA PHE A 323 17.47 -15.94 1.21
C PHE A 323 18.34 -14.68 1.05
N ALA A 324 17.75 -13.48 1.19
CA ALA A 324 18.42 -12.23 0.87
C ALA A 324 19.34 -11.72 1.98
N ASP A 325 18.92 -11.85 3.25
CA ASP A 325 19.65 -11.25 4.37
C ASP A 325 20.61 -12.21 5.08
N MET A 326 20.48 -13.53 4.88
CA MET A 326 21.48 -14.52 5.33
C MET A 326 22.33 -15.03 4.17
N VAL A 327 21.73 -15.78 3.24
CA VAL A 327 22.47 -16.57 2.24
C VAL A 327 23.12 -15.70 1.17
N PHE A 328 22.38 -14.74 0.60
CA PHE A 328 22.91 -13.82 -0.40
C PHE A 328 23.97 -12.89 0.20
N VAL A 329 23.74 -12.38 1.41
CA VAL A 329 24.74 -11.60 2.15
C VAL A 329 26.03 -12.41 2.39
N GLU A 330 25.91 -13.68 2.78
CA GLU A 330 27.07 -14.56 2.97
C GLU A 330 27.85 -14.78 1.67
N ALA A 331 27.16 -14.97 0.53
CA ALA A 331 27.82 -15.04 -0.77
C ALA A 331 28.60 -13.75 -1.08
N LEU A 332 28.00 -12.57 -0.87
CA LEU A 332 28.71 -11.30 -1.04
C LEU A 332 29.93 -11.18 -0.12
N ASN A 333 29.80 -11.56 1.15
CA ASN A 333 30.91 -11.55 2.09
C ASN A 333 32.07 -12.47 1.63
N ARG A 334 31.76 -13.69 1.14
CA ARG A 334 32.76 -14.62 0.59
C ARG A 334 33.42 -14.13 -0.70
N SER A 335 32.72 -13.30 -1.47
CA SER A 335 33.27 -12.64 -2.66
C SER A 335 34.23 -11.49 -2.34
N GLY A 336 34.49 -11.20 -1.06
CA GLY A 336 35.41 -10.16 -0.62
C GLY A 336 34.82 -8.76 -0.59
N VAL A 337 33.48 -8.63 -0.70
CA VAL A 337 32.80 -7.34 -0.58
C VAL A 337 32.93 -6.81 0.86
N SER A 338 33.57 -5.66 1.01
CA SER A 338 33.73 -5.00 2.31
C SER A 338 32.47 -4.21 2.68
N TYR A 339 31.80 -4.63 3.76
CA TYR A 339 30.61 -3.98 4.31
C TYR A 339 30.46 -4.29 5.80
N ASP A 340 29.80 -3.41 6.55
CA ASP A 340 29.45 -3.68 7.95
C ASP A 340 28.20 -4.57 8.03
N TRP A 341 28.42 -5.87 7.86
CA TRP A 341 27.36 -6.88 7.90
C TRP A 341 26.69 -6.99 9.27
N GLY A 342 27.35 -6.53 10.35
CA GLY A 342 26.80 -6.52 11.71
C GLY A 342 25.56 -5.65 11.88
N LYS A 343 25.31 -4.71 10.96
CA LYS A 343 24.06 -3.92 10.91
C LYS A 343 22.84 -4.75 10.52
N ARG A 344 23.03 -5.86 9.79
CA ARG A 344 21.97 -6.81 9.44
C ARG A 344 21.89 -7.88 10.51
N LYS A 345 21.19 -7.59 11.62
CA LYS A 345 21.20 -8.43 12.84
C LYS A 345 20.89 -9.92 12.63
N ILE A 346 20.23 -10.28 11.53
CA ILE A 346 19.97 -11.66 11.14
C ILE A 346 21.22 -12.41 10.58
N TRP A 347 22.19 -11.71 9.99
CA TRP A 347 23.40 -12.34 9.46
C TRP A 347 24.36 -12.82 10.57
N PRO A 348 24.66 -12.03 11.63
CA PRO A 348 25.41 -12.55 12.78
C PRO A 348 24.73 -13.75 13.44
N LEU A 349 23.39 -13.74 13.53
CA LEU A 349 22.63 -14.90 14.02
C LEU A 349 22.88 -16.14 13.15
N PHE A 350 22.78 -16.00 11.82
CA PHE A 350 23.08 -17.07 10.87
C PHE A 350 24.52 -17.60 11.06
N ARG A 351 25.52 -16.72 11.10
CA ARG A 351 26.93 -17.12 11.28
C ARG A 351 27.16 -17.92 12.56
N ALA A 352 26.47 -17.56 13.64
CA ALA A 352 26.58 -18.23 14.94
C ALA A 352 25.97 -19.65 14.94
N THR A 353 25.13 -20.01 13.96
CA THR A 353 24.62 -21.39 13.83
C THR A 353 25.68 -22.39 13.37
N GLY A 354 26.84 -21.93 12.87
CA GLY A 354 27.88 -22.78 12.31
C GLY A 354 27.51 -23.48 10.99
N LEU A 355 26.31 -23.23 10.45
CA LEU A 355 25.87 -23.81 9.18
C LEU A 355 26.54 -23.12 8.00
N ASP A 356 26.99 -23.91 7.03
CA ASP A 356 27.53 -23.43 5.75
C ASP A 356 26.67 -23.96 4.60
N PRO A 357 25.88 -23.12 3.90
CA PRO A 357 25.06 -23.60 2.79
C PRO A 357 25.87 -23.91 1.52
N PHE A 358 27.15 -23.52 1.45
CA PHE A 358 27.95 -23.58 0.24
C PHE A 358 29.03 -24.67 0.24
N GLU A 359 29.24 -25.36 1.37
CA GLU A 359 30.26 -26.42 1.50
C GLU A 359 29.72 -27.69 2.17
N PRO A 360 29.76 -28.86 1.49
CA PRO A 360 30.23 -29.06 0.11
C PRO A 360 29.32 -28.40 -0.93
N LYS A 361 29.90 -28.07 -2.10
CA LYS A 361 29.23 -27.47 -3.27
C LYS A 361 28.23 -28.42 -3.95
N GLU A 362 27.19 -28.82 -3.24
CA GLU A 362 26.13 -29.71 -3.71
C GLU A 362 24.75 -29.09 -3.51
N ALA A 363 23.91 -29.07 -4.54
CA ALA A 363 22.56 -28.49 -4.45
C ALA A 363 21.71 -29.12 -3.32
N GLN A 364 21.84 -30.42 -3.11
CA GLN A 364 21.15 -31.12 -2.01
C GLN A 364 21.67 -30.71 -0.64
N HIS A 365 22.97 -30.40 -0.51
CA HIS A 365 23.52 -29.87 0.73
C HIS A 365 22.97 -28.47 1.01
N PHE A 366 23.04 -27.58 0.02
CA PHE A 366 22.47 -26.23 0.10
C PHE A 366 21.01 -26.28 0.54
N LEU A 367 20.18 -27.10 -0.11
CA LEU A 367 18.76 -27.23 0.22
C LEU A 367 18.51 -27.72 1.63
N ARG A 368 19.32 -28.67 2.15
CA ARG A 368 19.19 -29.10 3.55
C ARG A 368 19.49 -27.95 4.51
N VAL A 369 20.58 -27.22 4.29
CA VAL A 369 20.94 -26.08 5.16
C VAL A 369 19.90 -24.97 5.06
N PHE A 370 19.52 -24.58 3.85
CA PHE A 370 18.51 -23.56 3.59
C PHE A 370 17.16 -23.93 4.24
N ARG A 371 16.73 -25.20 4.16
CA ARG A 371 15.51 -25.67 4.82
C ARG A 371 15.57 -25.51 6.34
N ARG A 372 16.69 -25.88 6.96
CA ARG A 372 16.86 -25.76 8.42
C ARG A 372 16.77 -24.30 8.89
N LEU A 373 17.42 -23.39 8.16
CA LEU A 373 17.34 -21.95 8.42
C LEU A 373 15.92 -21.42 8.22
N MET A 374 15.26 -21.84 7.14
CA MET A 374 13.86 -21.52 6.86
C MET A 374 12.92 -21.97 7.97
N GLU A 375 13.00 -23.22 8.41
CA GLU A 375 12.16 -23.72 9.49
C GLU A 375 12.37 -22.96 10.81
N ALA A 376 13.62 -22.60 11.13
CA ALA A 376 13.91 -21.80 12.32
C ALA A 376 13.32 -20.38 12.21
N ASN A 377 13.49 -19.73 11.05
CA ASN A 377 12.93 -18.40 10.84
C ASN A 377 11.40 -18.42 10.79
N VAL A 378 10.79 -19.43 10.17
CA VAL A 378 9.33 -19.60 10.13
C VAL A 378 8.75 -19.81 11.52
N ALA A 379 9.36 -20.67 12.34
CA ALA A 379 8.91 -20.87 13.72
C ALA A 379 8.93 -19.55 14.51
N TYR A 380 10.01 -18.76 14.38
CA TYR A 380 10.07 -17.49 15.09
C TYR A 380 9.13 -16.43 14.50
N CYS A 381 9.25 -16.14 13.21
CA CYS A 381 8.50 -15.09 12.52
C CYS A 381 6.99 -15.33 12.55
N LEU A 382 6.53 -16.58 12.37
CA LEU A 382 5.10 -16.88 12.28
C LEU A 382 4.50 -17.37 13.59
N LEU A 383 5.26 -18.00 14.49
CA LEU A 383 4.73 -18.60 15.74
C LEU A 383 5.29 -17.92 17.00
N GLY A 384 6.27 -17.02 16.88
CA GLY A 384 6.97 -16.43 18.02
C GLY A 384 7.86 -17.43 18.76
N ASP A 385 8.15 -18.59 18.16
CA ASP A 385 8.91 -19.68 18.77
C ASP A 385 10.40 -19.62 18.35
N ASP A 386 11.29 -19.33 19.30
CA ASP A 386 12.74 -19.28 19.07
C ASP A 386 13.47 -20.62 19.33
N SER A 387 12.75 -21.70 19.66
CA SER A 387 13.34 -22.99 20.04
C SER A 387 14.24 -23.60 18.95
N LYS A 388 13.81 -23.52 17.69
CA LYS A 388 14.61 -24.00 16.55
C LYS A 388 15.89 -23.18 16.37
N TYR A 389 15.87 -21.85 16.59
CA TYR A 389 17.10 -21.06 16.57
C TYR A 389 18.04 -21.44 17.71
N ARG A 390 17.52 -21.63 18.93
CA ARG A 390 18.34 -22.08 20.06
C ARG A 390 18.99 -23.43 19.79
N GLN A 391 18.27 -24.35 19.15
CA GLN A 391 18.83 -25.63 18.72
C GLN A 391 20.00 -25.44 17.75
N LEU A 392 19.80 -24.67 16.67
CA LEU A 392 20.86 -24.43 15.68
C LEU A 392 22.09 -23.74 16.28
N LEU A 393 21.88 -22.81 17.22
CA LEU A 393 22.95 -22.12 17.94
C LEU A 393 23.73 -23.07 18.85
N ALA A 394 23.04 -23.94 19.60
CA ALA A 394 23.68 -24.95 20.44
C ALA A 394 24.53 -25.93 19.61
N GLU A 395 24.06 -26.34 18.43
CA GLU A 395 24.84 -27.15 17.49
C GLU A 395 26.07 -26.41 16.95
N GLY A 396 26.00 -25.08 16.82
CA GLY A 396 27.11 -24.19 16.46
C GLY A 396 28.08 -23.88 17.59
N GLY A 397 27.82 -24.36 18.82
CA GLY A 397 28.66 -24.14 20.01
C GLY A 397 28.28 -22.92 20.86
N GLU A 398 27.13 -22.30 20.61
CA GLU A 398 26.60 -21.18 21.40
C GLU A 398 25.64 -21.69 22.49
N GLU A 399 25.89 -21.38 23.76
CA GLU A 399 25.06 -21.81 24.89
C GLU A 399 24.11 -20.70 25.41
N GLY A 400 22.95 -21.09 25.94
CA GLY A 400 22.01 -20.18 26.62
C GLY A 400 21.12 -19.34 25.68
N GLU A 401 20.99 -18.04 25.97
CA GLU A 401 20.42 -17.04 25.04
C GLU A 401 21.55 -16.14 24.55
N PRO A 402 22.19 -16.49 23.42
CA PRO A 402 23.31 -15.71 22.90
C PRO A 402 22.89 -14.28 22.58
N ALA A 403 23.82 -13.33 22.76
CA ALA A 403 23.57 -11.91 22.47
C ALA A 403 23.06 -11.69 21.03
N VAL A 404 23.53 -12.50 20.08
CA VAL A 404 23.10 -12.45 18.67
C VAL A 404 21.62 -12.79 18.49
N LEU A 405 21.06 -13.70 19.30
CA LEU A 405 19.62 -14.03 19.26
C LEU A 405 18.78 -12.88 19.82
N ARG A 406 19.21 -12.27 20.93
CA ARG A 406 18.54 -11.09 21.49
C ARG A 406 18.55 -9.92 20.51
N ASP A 407 19.71 -9.61 19.94
CA ASP A 407 19.86 -8.53 18.95
C ASP A 407 18.97 -8.74 17.72
N PHE A 408 18.82 -9.98 17.26
CA PHE A 408 17.88 -10.34 16.20
C PHE A 408 16.43 -10.09 16.63
N LYS A 409 16.02 -10.57 17.82
CA LYS A 409 14.66 -10.40 18.34
C LYS A 409 14.30 -8.92 18.51
N ASP A 410 15.18 -8.14 19.12
CA ASP A 410 14.99 -6.69 19.31
C ASP A 410 14.87 -5.96 17.97
N LYS A 411 15.60 -6.41 16.95
CA LYS A 411 15.52 -5.80 15.62
C LYS A 411 14.28 -6.21 14.84
N TYR A 412 13.95 -7.50 14.78
CA TYR A 412 12.99 -8.06 13.81
C TYR A 412 11.60 -8.34 14.38
N MET A 413 11.44 -8.53 15.70
CA MET A 413 10.11 -8.69 16.29
C MET A 413 9.16 -7.53 15.94
N PRO A 414 9.57 -6.24 15.98
CA PRO A 414 8.71 -5.15 15.55
C PRO A 414 8.25 -5.25 14.10
N PHE A 415 9.15 -5.70 13.20
CA PHE A 415 8.84 -5.89 11.79
C PHE A 415 7.77 -6.95 11.60
N PHE A 416 7.95 -8.12 12.22
CA PHE A 416 6.99 -9.21 12.11
C PHE A 416 5.60 -8.84 12.66
N VAL A 417 5.55 -8.13 13.80
CA VAL A 417 4.29 -7.65 14.39
C VAL A 417 3.57 -6.69 13.43
N GLU A 418 4.29 -5.72 12.86
CA GLU A 418 3.72 -4.77 11.92
C GLU A 418 3.30 -5.44 10.61
N ASP A 419 4.05 -6.42 10.11
CA ASP A 419 3.74 -7.11 8.86
C ASP A 419 2.48 -7.99 9.00
N PHE A 420 2.27 -8.61 10.17
CA PHE A 420 1.03 -9.27 10.52
C PHE A 420 -0.16 -8.29 10.46
N GLN A 421 -0.03 -7.13 11.12
CA GLN A 421 -1.08 -6.14 11.17
C GLN A 421 -1.36 -5.51 9.80
N TRP A 422 -0.31 -5.17 9.07
CA TRP A 422 -0.38 -4.60 7.73
C TRP A 422 -1.04 -5.58 6.76
N THR A 423 -0.66 -6.85 6.81
CA THR A 423 -1.29 -7.90 5.99
C THR A 423 -2.74 -8.12 6.35
N ALA A 424 -3.09 -8.15 7.64
CA ALA A 424 -4.47 -8.26 8.09
C ALA A 424 -5.33 -7.07 7.61
N LYS A 425 -4.79 -5.84 7.64
CA LYS A 425 -5.47 -4.64 7.12
C LYS A 425 -5.68 -4.70 5.61
N ASN A 426 -4.69 -5.18 4.84
CA ASN A 426 -4.84 -5.37 3.40
C ASN A 426 -5.94 -6.39 3.07
N TYR A 427 -5.98 -7.51 3.79
CA TYR A 427 -7.04 -8.51 3.65
C TYR A 427 -8.41 -7.90 3.98
N ALA A 428 -8.53 -7.21 5.12
CA ALA A 428 -9.78 -6.56 5.54
C ALA A 428 -10.28 -5.54 4.51
N CYS A 429 -9.37 -4.79 3.86
CA CYS A 429 -9.74 -3.87 2.80
C CYS A 429 -10.34 -4.59 1.58
N MET A 430 -9.76 -5.73 1.18
CA MET A 430 -10.30 -6.53 0.07
C MET A 430 -11.62 -7.22 0.45
N SER A 431 -11.72 -7.78 1.66
CA SER A 431 -12.92 -8.48 2.14
C SER A 431 -14.09 -7.56 2.42
N ALA A 432 -13.86 -6.27 2.67
CA ALA A 432 -14.91 -5.25 2.77
C ALA A 432 -15.64 -4.98 1.44
N LYS A 433 -15.11 -5.46 0.31
CA LYS A 433 -15.68 -5.26 -1.04
C LYS A 433 -15.69 -6.55 -1.87
N PRO A 434 -16.31 -7.63 -1.38
CA PRO A 434 -16.20 -8.96 -1.99
C PRO A 434 -16.77 -8.98 -3.41
N GLY A 435 -17.84 -8.23 -3.67
CA GLY A 435 -18.43 -8.10 -5.00
C GLY A 435 -17.52 -7.40 -6.02
N GLU A 436 -16.73 -6.38 -5.61
CA GLU A 436 -15.72 -5.76 -6.48
C GLU A 436 -14.61 -6.77 -6.82
N MET A 437 -14.12 -7.50 -5.81
CA MET A 437 -13.05 -8.48 -5.97
C MET A 437 -13.48 -9.68 -6.82
N ALA A 438 -14.72 -10.15 -6.68
CA ALA A 438 -15.26 -11.21 -7.53
C ALA A 438 -15.34 -10.79 -9.01
N ARG A 439 -15.80 -9.56 -9.28
CA ARG A 439 -15.81 -9.01 -10.64
C ARG A 439 -14.40 -8.81 -11.18
N TRP A 440 -13.48 -8.31 -10.37
CA TRP A 440 -12.07 -8.19 -10.74
C TRP A 440 -11.52 -9.56 -11.17
N TRP A 441 -11.79 -10.60 -10.38
CA TRP A 441 -11.31 -11.94 -10.68
C TRP A 441 -11.89 -12.50 -11.99
N GLN A 442 -13.17 -12.24 -12.28
CA GLN A 442 -13.78 -12.60 -13.57
C GLN A 442 -13.06 -11.95 -14.76
N LEU A 443 -12.55 -10.73 -14.60
CA LEU A 443 -11.77 -10.03 -15.64
C LEU A 443 -10.30 -10.49 -15.67
N ALA A 444 -9.69 -10.75 -14.52
CA ALA A 444 -8.28 -11.07 -14.39
C ALA A 444 -7.95 -12.54 -14.72
N SER A 445 -8.83 -13.48 -14.39
CA SER A 445 -8.60 -14.93 -14.60
C SER A 445 -8.36 -15.31 -16.08
N PRO A 446 -9.13 -14.80 -17.07
CA PRO A 446 -8.82 -15.04 -18.48
C PRO A 446 -7.46 -14.50 -18.91
N ILE A 447 -7.02 -13.37 -18.35
CA ILE A 447 -5.68 -12.82 -18.60
C ILE A 447 -4.62 -13.73 -17.98
N ARG A 448 -4.80 -14.16 -16.72
CA ARG A 448 -3.92 -15.14 -16.04
C ARG A 448 -3.68 -16.37 -16.91
N LYS A 449 -4.74 -16.89 -17.51
CA LYS A 449 -4.70 -18.01 -18.46
C LYS A 449 -3.92 -17.66 -19.73
N ALA A 450 -4.22 -16.53 -20.36
CA ALA A 450 -3.53 -16.09 -21.58
C ALA A 450 -2.01 -15.96 -21.39
N ILE A 451 -1.58 -15.53 -20.20
CA ILE A 451 -0.15 -15.41 -19.87
C ILE A 451 0.48 -16.65 -19.23
N GLY A 452 -0.24 -17.78 -19.21
CA GLY A 452 0.29 -19.06 -18.71
C GLY A 452 0.54 -19.11 -17.20
N GLN A 453 -0.09 -18.24 -16.42
CA GLN A 453 0.14 -18.12 -14.97
C GLN A 453 -0.85 -18.93 -14.12
N GLU A 454 -1.55 -19.90 -14.71
CA GLU A 454 -2.46 -20.81 -13.97
C GLU A 454 -1.73 -21.99 -13.33
N VAL A 455 -0.61 -22.40 -13.92
CA VAL A 455 0.18 -23.54 -13.46
C VAL A 455 1.37 -23.01 -12.66
N CYS A 456 1.57 -23.58 -11.47
CA CYS A 456 2.85 -23.41 -10.77
C CYS A 456 3.85 -24.35 -11.43
N GLY A 457 4.62 -23.83 -12.38
CA GLY A 457 5.82 -24.51 -12.83
C GLY A 457 6.91 -24.40 -11.76
N PRO A 458 8.08 -25.00 -12.00
CA PRO A 458 9.22 -24.81 -11.12
C PRO A 458 9.53 -23.31 -10.94
N GLY A 459 9.70 -22.88 -9.68
CA GLY A 459 10.10 -21.52 -9.30
C GLY A 459 9.00 -20.47 -9.27
N ALA A 460 9.30 -19.25 -9.72
CA ALA A 460 8.45 -18.05 -9.53
C ALA A 460 7.22 -17.97 -10.47
N THR A 461 6.86 -19.06 -11.16
CA THR A 461 5.81 -19.08 -12.18
C THR A 461 4.44 -19.42 -11.62
N GLY A 462 3.39 -18.72 -12.05
CA GLY A 462 2.01 -19.01 -11.65
C GLY A 462 1.52 -18.18 -10.46
N LEU A 463 0.26 -17.74 -10.54
CA LEU A 463 -0.41 -16.92 -9.55
C LEU A 463 -1.63 -17.67 -9.01
N LEU A 464 -1.53 -18.09 -7.76
CA LEU A 464 -2.58 -18.85 -7.09
C LEU A 464 -3.57 -17.95 -6.39
N THR A 465 -4.83 -18.32 -6.44
CA THR A 465 -5.85 -17.79 -5.54
C THR A 465 -5.73 -18.43 -4.17
N ILE A 466 -6.29 -17.77 -3.15
CA ILE A 466 -6.33 -18.33 -1.79
C ILE A 466 -7.02 -19.71 -1.79
N GLN A 467 -8.12 -19.83 -2.55
CA GLN A 467 -8.88 -21.07 -2.64
C GLN A 467 -8.11 -22.20 -3.33
N GLU A 468 -7.38 -21.92 -4.42
CA GLU A 468 -6.55 -22.92 -5.09
C GLU A 468 -5.42 -23.41 -4.16
N PHE A 469 -4.77 -22.49 -3.44
CA PHE A 469 -3.71 -22.87 -2.50
C PHE A 469 -4.25 -23.67 -1.31
N ALA A 470 -5.41 -23.27 -0.76
CA ALA A 470 -6.09 -24.01 0.30
C ALA A 470 -6.38 -25.47 -0.11
N GLN A 471 -6.79 -25.70 -1.37
CA GLN A 471 -7.06 -27.05 -1.88
C GLN A 471 -5.79 -27.90 -1.96
N ARG A 472 -4.66 -27.32 -2.38
CA ARG A 472 -3.39 -28.05 -2.52
C ARG A 472 -2.85 -28.56 -1.19
N ILE A 473 -2.91 -27.72 -0.16
CA ILE A 473 -2.46 -28.10 1.18
C ILE A 473 -3.52 -28.84 2.00
N GLN A 474 -4.69 -29.11 1.39
CA GLN A 474 -5.86 -29.69 2.06
C GLN A 474 -6.22 -28.92 3.34
N ALA A 475 -6.17 -27.59 3.25
CA ALA A 475 -6.35 -26.70 4.38
C ALA A 475 -7.71 -26.95 5.03
N SER A 476 -7.70 -27.08 6.35
CA SER A 476 -8.90 -27.18 7.17
C SER A 476 -8.95 -26.03 8.16
N GLU A 477 -10.11 -25.82 8.78
CA GLU A 477 -10.25 -24.82 9.85
C GLU A 477 -9.47 -25.20 11.13
N ALA A 478 -8.95 -26.43 11.23
CA ALA A 478 -8.22 -26.92 12.40
C ALA A 478 -6.74 -26.54 12.36
N GLY A 479 -6.24 -26.02 13.49
CA GLY A 479 -4.79 -25.94 13.77
C GLY A 479 -4.04 -24.84 13.02
N GLY A 480 -3.81 -23.70 13.69
CA GLY A 480 -3.05 -22.58 13.11
C GLY A 480 -1.59 -22.92 12.82
N THR A 481 -0.96 -23.72 13.67
CA THR A 481 0.42 -24.17 13.53
C THR A 481 0.57 -25.17 12.38
N GLU A 482 -0.36 -26.12 12.29
CA GLU A 482 -0.42 -27.11 11.21
C GLU A 482 -0.58 -26.43 9.85
N LEU A 483 -1.39 -25.37 9.78
CA LEU A 483 -1.55 -24.56 8.57
C LEU A 483 -0.23 -23.91 8.12
N VAL A 484 0.57 -23.39 9.06
CA VAL A 484 1.88 -22.78 8.77
C VAL A 484 2.82 -23.80 8.15
N TRP A 485 2.95 -24.98 8.76
CA TRP A 485 3.86 -26.02 8.26
C TRP A 485 3.39 -26.62 6.94
N ALA A 486 2.09 -26.88 6.78
CA ALA A 486 1.54 -27.38 5.52
C ALA A 486 1.76 -26.38 4.37
N ALA A 487 1.58 -25.08 4.63
CA ALA A 487 1.87 -24.03 3.66
C ALA A 487 3.38 -23.95 3.32
N LEU A 488 4.27 -24.09 4.32
CA LEU A 488 5.71 -24.13 4.09
C LEU A 488 6.11 -25.31 3.20
N GLU A 489 5.60 -26.51 3.44
CA GLU A 489 5.92 -27.70 2.63
C GLU A 489 5.52 -27.51 1.16
N GLU A 490 4.33 -26.98 0.89
CA GLU A 490 3.87 -26.72 -0.47
C GLU A 490 4.71 -25.63 -1.15
N ILE A 491 5.04 -24.54 -0.45
CA ILE A 491 5.94 -23.49 -0.98
C ILE A 491 7.33 -24.05 -1.24
N TRP A 492 7.86 -24.86 -0.32
CA TRP A 492 9.16 -25.50 -0.47
C TRP A 492 9.21 -26.39 -1.72
N ALA A 493 8.22 -27.27 -1.87
CA ALA A 493 8.15 -28.24 -2.97
C ALA A 493 7.93 -27.57 -4.34
N THR A 494 7.10 -26.52 -4.39
CA THR A 494 6.68 -25.93 -5.68
C THR A 494 7.46 -24.68 -6.08
N ARG A 495 8.05 -23.95 -5.12
CA ARG A 495 8.70 -22.65 -5.35
C ARG A 495 10.19 -22.67 -5.04
N LEU A 496 10.55 -23.08 -3.82
CA LEU A 496 11.90 -22.86 -3.30
C LEU A 496 12.89 -23.91 -3.75
N ALA A 497 12.61 -25.20 -3.54
CA ALA A 497 13.54 -26.25 -3.95
C ALA A 497 13.78 -26.29 -5.47
N PRO A 498 12.75 -26.15 -6.33
CA PRO A 498 12.94 -26.26 -7.78
C PRO A 498 13.93 -25.24 -8.35
N VAL A 499 13.98 -24.00 -7.87
CA VAL A 499 14.91 -22.98 -8.43
C VAL A 499 16.38 -23.29 -8.19
N PHE A 500 16.69 -24.12 -7.20
CA PHE A 500 18.06 -24.58 -6.94
C PHE A 500 18.38 -25.94 -7.58
N LEU A 501 17.36 -26.78 -7.79
CA LEU A 501 17.51 -28.08 -8.46
C LEU A 501 17.53 -27.97 -9.98
N GLU A 502 16.82 -26.99 -10.53
CA GLU A 502 16.70 -26.70 -11.96
C GLU A 502 17.12 -25.25 -12.21
N PRO A 503 18.45 -24.96 -12.25
CA PRO A 503 18.95 -23.62 -12.44
C PRO A 503 18.35 -22.92 -13.66
N GLN A 504 17.93 -21.67 -13.48
CA GLN A 504 17.31 -20.83 -14.49
C GLN A 504 18.29 -19.78 -15.00
N GLU A 505 18.30 -19.56 -16.31
CA GLU A 505 18.97 -18.42 -16.93
C GLU A 505 17.97 -17.33 -17.28
N LEU A 506 18.43 -16.09 -17.41
CA LEU A 506 17.57 -14.99 -17.84
C LEU A 506 17.10 -15.24 -19.27
N ASN A 507 15.79 -15.10 -19.50
CA ASN A 507 15.21 -15.21 -20.83
C ASN A 507 15.74 -14.06 -21.71
N PRO A 508 16.42 -14.36 -22.82
CA PRO A 508 16.99 -13.33 -23.67
C PRO A 508 15.97 -12.66 -24.60
N ASP A 509 14.73 -13.19 -24.75
CA ASP A 509 13.71 -12.58 -25.61
C ASP A 509 12.90 -11.51 -24.83
N PRO A 510 13.17 -10.20 -25.04
CA PRO A 510 12.48 -9.14 -24.32
C PRO A 510 10.97 -9.14 -24.61
N ARG A 511 10.50 -9.67 -25.74
CA ARG A 511 9.06 -9.71 -26.07
C ARG A 511 8.30 -10.69 -25.19
N GLN A 512 8.93 -11.79 -24.78
CA GLN A 512 8.32 -12.75 -23.85
C GLN A 512 8.25 -12.16 -22.44
N LEU A 513 9.29 -11.47 -22.00
CA LEU A 513 9.31 -10.75 -20.73
C LEU A 513 8.30 -9.61 -20.70
N LEU A 514 8.19 -8.85 -21.81
CA LEU A 514 7.18 -7.81 -21.97
C LEU A 514 5.78 -8.40 -21.88
N PHE A 515 5.52 -9.52 -22.56
CA PHE A 515 4.25 -10.21 -22.52
C PHE A 515 3.85 -10.61 -21.08
N ALA A 516 4.75 -11.27 -20.35
CA ALA A 516 4.47 -11.74 -18.99
C ALA A 516 4.29 -10.56 -18.01
N SER A 517 5.20 -9.58 -18.03
CA SER A 517 5.17 -8.43 -17.12
C SER A 517 3.98 -7.50 -17.39
N PHE A 518 3.71 -7.17 -18.65
CA PHE A 518 2.56 -6.34 -19.02
C PHE A 518 1.24 -7.07 -18.74
N GLY A 519 1.18 -8.39 -18.96
CA GLY A 519 0.01 -9.20 -18.63
C GLY A 519 -0.32 -9.17 -17.14
N ARG A 520 0.67 -9.40 -16.27
CA ARG A 520 0.52 -9.30 -14.79
C ARG A 520 0.10 -7.90 -14.36
N TYR A 521 0.70 -6.89 -14.96
CA TYR A 521 0.32 -5.50 -14.76
C TYR A 521 -1.16 -5.26 -15.11
N MET A 522 -1.61 -5.73 -16.27
CA MET A 522 -2.99 -5.56 -16.71
C MET A 522 -3.98 -6.37 -15.87
N MET A 523 -3.60 -7.56 -15.38
CA MET A 523 -4.42 -8.30 -14.41
C MET A 523 -4.78 -7.46 -13.19
N GLY A 524 -3.80 -6.76 -12.60
CA GLY A 524 -4.07 -5.88 -11.47
C GLY A 524 -4.87 -4.63 -11.87
N GLN A 525 -4.55 -4.02 -13.01
CA GLN A 525 -5.26 -2.83 -13.50
C GLN A 525 -6.75 -3.07 -13.81
N CYS A 526 -7.14 -4.30 -14.12
CA CYS A 526 -8.55 -4.68 -14.30
C CYS A 526 -9.43 -4.40 -13.07
N VAL A 527 -8.86 -4.15 -11.88
CA VAL A 527 -9.65 -3.77 -10.70
C VAL A 527 -10.41 -2.46 -10.93
N LEU A 528 -9.85 -1.55 -11.74
CA LEU A 528 -10.51 -0.30 -12.10
C LEU A 528 -11.74 -0.55 -12.98
N LEU A 529 -11.62 -1.46 -13.96
CA LEU A 529 -12.72 -1.85 -14.85
C LEU A 529 -13.83 -2.59 -14.07
N ALA A 530 -13.47 -3.39 -13.07
CA ALA A 530 -14.40 -4.07 -12.19
C ALA A 530 -15.15 -3.13 -11.23
N ARG A 531 -14.47 -2.08 -10.76
CA ARG A 531 -15.06 -1.02 -9.92
C ARG A 531 -16.09 -0.21 -10.69
N PHE A 532 -15.76 0.17 -11.92
CA PHE A 532 -16.61 0.96 -12.80
C PHE A 532 -17.31 0.10 -13.86
N ASN A 533 -17.78 -1.09 -13.49
CA ASN A 533 -18.39 -2.04 -14.43
C ASN A 533 -19.69 -1.53 -15.09
N PHE A 534 -20.34 -0.53 -14.49
CA PHE A 534 -21.54 0.13 -15.02
C PHE A 534 -21.22 1.11 -16.16
N VAL A 535 -19.95 1.41 -16.39
CA VAL A 535 -19.46 2.18 -17.53
C VAL A 535 -19.27 1.21 -18.70
N PRO A 536 -20.04 1.32 -19.81
CA PRO A 536 -19.96 0.37 -20.93
C PRO A 536 -18.55 0.23 -21.50
N GLU A 537 -17.78 1.32 -21.51
CA GLU A 537 -16.40 1.34 -21.99
C GLU A 537 -15.45 0.46 -21.16
N SER A 538 -15.79 0.13 -19.91
CA SER A 538 -15.01 -0.80 -19.07
C SER A 538 -14.94 -2.19 -19.69
N GLN A 539 -16.05 -2.69 -20.21
CA GLN A 539 -16.11 -4.01 -20.85
C GLN A 539 -15.38 -4.02 -22.20
N SER A 540 -15.59 -2.99 -23.03
CA SER A 540 -14.89 -2.84 -24.31
C SER A 540 -13.37 -2.75 -24.11
N CYS A 541 -12.91 -1.97 -23.12
CA CYS A 541 -11.49 -1.88 -22.80
C CYS A 541 -10.91 -3.25 -22.40
N HIS A 542 -11.60 -3.99 -21.52
CA HIS A 542 -11.16 -5.33 -21.10
C HIS A 542 -11.07 -6.32 -22.26
N GLN A 543 -12.08 -6.37 -23.13
CA GLN A 543 -12.12 -7.28 -24.28
C GLN A 543 -10.95 -7.02 -25.23
N GLU A 544 -10.63 -5.76 -25.51
CA GLU A 544 -9.49 -5.40 -26.36
C GLU A 544 -8.15 -5.84 -25.75
N ILE A 545 -7.96 -5.64 -24.44
CA ILE A 545 -6.77 -6.09 -23.72
C ILE A 545 -6.64 -7.61 -23.78
N LEU A 546 -7.71 -8.34 -23.45
CA LEU A 546 -7.71 -9.79 -23.43
C LEU A 546 -7.44 -10.37 -24.81
N GLN A 547 -8.13 -9.87 -25.84
CA GLN A 547 -7.96 -10.33 -27.21
C GLN A 547 -6.52 -10.11 -27.68
N ALA A 548 -5.95 -8.93 -27.44
CA ALA A 548 -4.58 -8.64 -27.84
C ALA A 548 -3.54 -9.54 -27.13
N LEU A 549 -3.75 -9.85 -25.85
CA LEU A 549 -2.88 -10.79 -25.13
C LEU A 549 -3.04 -12.23 -25.63
N GLN A 550 -4.25 -12.64 -26.03
CA GLN A 550 -4.46 -13.96 -26.64
C GLN A 550 -3.80 -14.05 -28.03
N ASP A 551 -3.90 -12.99 -28.83
CA ASP A 551 -3.32 -12.93 -30.18
C ASP A 551 -1.80 -12.85 -30.17
N ALA A 552 -1.21 -12.28 -29.12
CA ALA A 552 0.23 -12.17 -28.90
C ALA A 552 0.93 -13.53 -28.72
N LYS A 553 0.20 -14.60 -28.34
CA LYS A 553 0.71 -15.99 -28.25
C LYS A 553 2.06 -16.12 -27.52
N GLY A 554 2.21 -15.42 -26.38
CA GLY A 554 3.42 -15.50 -25.56
C GLY A 554 4.48 -14.43 -25.86
N CYS A 555 4.31 -13.60 -26.90
CA CYS A 555 5.25 -12.55 -27.27
C CYS A 555 4.51 -11.23 -27.55
N LEU A 556 4.90 -10.15 -26.88
CA LEU A 556 4.30 -8.83 -27.06
C LEU A 556 5.35 -7.86 -27.59
N GLU A 557 5.00 -7.09 -28.62
CA GLU A 557 5.85 -5.99 -29.09
C GLU A 557 5.55 -4.69 -28.35
N GLU A 558 6.56 -3.82 -28.24
CA GLU A 558 6.43 -2.52 -27.57
C GLU A 558 5.25 -1.69 -28.14
N GLN A 559 5.10 -1.64 -29.46
CA GLN A 559 4.03 -0.87 -30.10
C GLN A 559 2.64 -1.40 -29.74
N GLN A 560 2.49 -2.73 -29.63
CA GLN A 560 1.25 -3.36 -29.22
C GLN A 560 0.95 -3.02 -27.75
N MET A 561 1.94 -3.15 -26.86
CA MET A 561 1.83 -2.76 -25.46
C MET A 561 1.43 -1.29 -25.31
N LEU A 562 2.10 -0.37 -26.02
CA LEU A 562 1.80 1.06 -25.97
C LEU A 562 0.38 1.37 -26.46
N LYS A 563 -0.11 0.67 -27.48
CA LYS A 563 -1.50 0.79 -27.95
C LYS A 563 -2.49 0.40 -26.85
N LEU A 564 -2.28 -0.74 -26.20
CA LEU A 564 -3.13 -1.22 -25.11
C LEU A 564 -3.09 -0.28 -23.90
N ARG A 565 -1.90 0.21 -23.56
CA ARG A 565 -1.74 1.18 -22.47
C ARG A 565 -2.47 2.49 -22.76
N ARG A 566 -2.34 3.05 -23.96
CA ARG A 566 -3.10 4.26 -24.37
C ARG A 566 -4.61 4.03 -24.31
N ARG A 567 -5.08 2.84 -24.67
CA ARG A 567 -6.50 2.48 -24.56
C ARG A 567 -6.99 2.49 -23.12
N PHE A 568 -6.22 1.89 -22.20
CA PHE A 568 -6.52 1.93 -20.78
C PHE A 568 -6.45 3.36 -20.22
N GLU A 569 -5.44 4.15 -20.57
CA GLU A 569 -5.33 5.55 -20.15
C GLU A 569 -6.51 6.40 -20.63
N ALA A 570 -6.98 6.20 -21.86
CA ALA A 570 -8.18 6.86 -22.38
C ALA A 570 -9.44 6.49 -21.58
N HIS A 571 -9.53 5.26 -21.07
CA HIS A 571 -10.59 4.87 -20.13
C HIS A 571 -10.46 5.62 -18.80
N VAL A 572 -9.25 5.74 -18.24
CA VAL A 572 -9.02 6.56 -17.02
C VAL A 572 -9.42 8.02 -17.25
N ASP A 573 -9.07 8.59 -18.39
CA ASP A 573 -9.45 9.97 -18.77
C ASP A 573 -10.96 10.13 -18.91
N LEU A 574 -11.66 9.12 -19.44
CA LEU A 574 -13.12 9.10 -19.47
C LEU A 574 -13.73 9.09 -18.06
N LEU A 575 -13.18 8.30 -17.13
CA LEU A 575 -13.65 8.28 -15.75
C LEU A 575 -13.44 9.64 -15.06
N LEU A 576 -12.32 10.31 -15.34
CA LEU A 576 -12.06 11.66 -14.84
C LEU A 576 -13.06 12.68 -15.43
N LEU A 577 -13.29 12.62 -16.75
CA LEU A 577 -14.24 13.49 -17.45
C LEU A 577 -15.67 13.32 -16.91
N ARG A 578 -16.08 12.08 -16.62
CA ARG A 578 -17.37 11.75 -16.00
C ARG A 578 -17.39 11.93 -14.47
N GLN A 579 -16.30 12.44 -13.90
CA GLN A 579 -16.16 12.72 -12.45
C GLN A 579 -16.50 11.51 -11.58
N LEU A 580 -15.99 10.36 -12.00
CA LEU A 580 -16.05 9.11 -11.25
C LEU A 580 -14.74 8.89 -10.46
N ILE A 581 -13.67 9.57 -10.85
CA ILE A 581 -12.38 9.62 -10.15
C ILE A 581 -11.86 11.06 -10.04
N SER A 582 -10.98 11.31 -9.08
CA SER A 582 -10.31 12.61 -8.91
C SER A 582 -9.11 12.78 -9.86
N GLN A 583 -8.56 13.99 -9.97
CA GLN A 583 -7.32 14.22 -10.74
C GLN A 583 -6.13 13.46 -10.13
N ASP A 584 -6.07 13.33 -8.80
CA ASP A 584 -5.03 12.55 -8.12
C ASP A 584 -5.13 11.06 -8.43
N ASP A 585 -6.36 10.54 -8.44
CA ASP A 585 -6.63 9.16 -8.85
C ASP A 585 -6.27 8.92 -10.31
N ALA A 586 -6.59 9.85 -11.22
CA ALA A 586 -6.25 9.69 -12.62
C ALA A 586 -4.73 9.62 -12.85
N VAL A 587 -3.95 10.46 -12.17
CA VAL A 587 -2.47 10.40 -12.22
C VAL A 587 -1.96 9.05 -11.70
N THR A 588 -2.49 8.61 -10.56
CA THR A 588 -2.07 7.36 -9.92
C THR A 588 -2.47 6.14 -10.76
N PHE A 589 -3.75 6.03 -11.16
CA PHE A 589 -4.33 4.84 -11.79
C PHE A 589 -3.82 4.59 -13.21
N LYS A 590 -3.37 5.61 -13.94
CA LYS A 590 -2.66 5.44 -15.22
C LYS A 590 -1.34 4.66 -15.07
N GLU A 591 -0.75 4.68 -13.88
CA GLU A 591 0.49 3.97 -13.56
C GLU A 591 0.23 2.72 -12.72
N VAL A 592 -0.58 2.80 -11.66
CA VAL A 592 -0.91 1.69 -10.75
C VAL A 592 -2.27 1.94 -10.10
N CYS A 593 -3.24 1.04 -10.28
CA CYS A 593 -4.48 1.03 -9.49
C CYS A 593 -4.41 -0.03 -8.36
N PRO A 594 -4.33 0.38 -7.08
CA PRO A 594 -4.27 -0.55 -5.96
C PRO A 594 -5.54 -1.39 -5.78
N LEU A 595 -5.38 -2.67 -5.43
CA LEU A 595 -6.49 -3.55 -5.05
C LEU A 595 -7.03 -3.25 -3.65
N PHE A 596 -6.20 -2.68 -2.78
CA PHE A 596 -6.55 -2.23 -1.43
C PHE A 596 -5.98 -0.83 -1.20
N ASP A 597 -6.58 -0.11 -0.26
CA ASP A 597 -6.12 1.22 0.10
C ASP A 597 -4.74 1.18 0.76
N PRO A 598 -3.91 2.22 0.60
CA PRO A 598 -2.59 2.23 1.19
C PRO A 598 -2.62 2.15 2.72
N CYS A 599 -1.85 1.21 3.28
CA CYS A 599 -1.62 1.08 4.71
C CYS A 599 -0.16 1.39 5.05
N PHE A 600 0.07 2.06 6.18
CA PHE A 600 1.40 2.44 6.65
C PHE A 600 1.75 1.59 7.87
N ALA A 601 2.91 0.94 7.83
CA ALA A 601 3.53 0.25 8.96
C ALA A 601 4.52 1.20 9.66
N SER A 602 4.65 1.07 10.99
CA SER A 602 5.64 1.82 11.78
C SER A 602 6.63 0.85 12.42
N TYR A 603 7.84 0.77 11.87
CA TYR A 603 8.88 -0.17 12.32
C TYR A 603 9.89 0.43 13.33
N ASP A 604 9.78 1.73 13.60
CA ASP A 604 10.77 2.50 14.37
C ASP A 604 10.23 2.98 15.73
N GLU A 605 9.10 2.44 16.21
CA GLU A 605 8.59 2.79 17.54
C GLU A 605 9.44 2.12 18.64
N PRO A 606 9.40 2.62 19.88
CA PRO A 606 9.98 1.92 21.02
C PRO A 606 9.41 0.50 21.17
N LEU A 607 10.25 -0.48 21.51
CA LEU A 607 9.85 -1.90 21.69
C LEU A 607 8.62 -2.09 22.60
N SER A 608 8.48 -1.25 23.61
CA SER A 608 7.35 -1.27 24.55
C SER A 608 5.98 -0.96 23.91
N GLN A 609 5.95 -0.43 22.68
CA GLN A 609 4.71 -0.16 21.95
C GLN A 609 4.23 -1.36 21.12
N TYR A 610 5.08 -2.36 20.90
CA TYR A 610 4.70 -3.55 20.14
C TYR A 610 4.16 -4.65 21.06
N GLN A 611 3.14 -5.35 20.57
CA GLN A 611 2.69 -6.58 21.19
C GLN A 611 3.75 -7.68 21.01
N GLN A 612 3.77 -8.65 21.91
CA GLN A 612 4.63 -9.82 21.76
C GLN A 612 4.20 -10.64 20.54
N LEU A 613 5.16 -11.04 19.71
CA LEU A 613 4.91 -11.72 18.44
C LEU A 613 4.09 -13.00 18.61
N GLN A 614 4.36 -13.78 19.66
CA GLN A 614 3.61 -15.01 19.96
C GLN A 614 2.12 -14.73 20.22
N LEU A 615 1.78 -13.60 20.85
CA LEU A 615 0.38 -13.22 21.09
C LEU A 615 -0.31 -12.83 19.79
N VAL A 616 0.32 -11.96 18.99
CA VAL A 616 -0.19 -11.53 17.68
C VAL A 616 -0.42 -12.74 16.77
N SER A 617 0.55 -13.64 16.70
CA SER A 617 0.45 -14.91 15.98
C SER A 617 -0.72 -15.74 16.47
N SER A 618 -0.83 -15.98 17.79
CA SER A 618 -1.89 -16.82 18.37
C SER A 618 -3.28 -16.27 18.07
N GLU A 619 -3.47 -14.95 18.19
CA GLU A 619 -4.72 -14.26 17.88
C GLU A 619 -5.11 -14.41 16.41
N ILE A 620 -4.15 -14.31 15.49
CA ILE A 620 -4.40 -14.41 14.06
C ILE A 620 -4.65 -15.85 13.64
N LEU A 621 -3.83 -16.79 14.11
CA LEU A 621 -3.87 -18.20 13.72
C LEU A 621 -4.99 -18.99 14.43
N GLY A 622 -5.57 -18.42 15.50
CA GLY A 622 -6.62 -19.07 16.29
C GLY A 622 -6.08 -20.16 17.22
N ALA A 623 -4.81 -20.06 17.64
CA ALA A 623 -4.23 -20.97 18.62
C ALA A 623 -4.69 -20.57 20.04
N PRO A 624 -4.89 -21.53 20.97
CA PRO A 624 -5.17 -21.21 22.36
C PRO A 624 -4.02 -20.38 22.93
N ALA A 625 -4.35 -19.21 23.51
CA ALA A 625 -3.35 -18.32 24.10
C ALA A 625 -2.49 -19.09 25.13
N PRO A 626 -1.18 -18.87 25.18
CA PRO A 626 -0.31 -19.56 26.13
C PRO A 626 -0.77 -19.30 27.57
N ALA A 627 -0.80 -20.35 28.38
CA ALA A 627 -1.19 -20.28 29.79
C ALA A 627 -0.26 -19.31 30.54
N GLY A 628 -0.81 -18.19 31.03
CA GLY A 628 -0.07 -17.19 31.81
C GLY A 628 0.05 -15.81 31.18
N CYS A 629 -0.35 -15.61 29.92
CA CYS A 629 -0.43 -14.27 29.36
C CYS A 629 -1.75 -13.59 29.77
N ALA A 630 -1.65 -12.50 30.56
CA ALA A 630 -2.80 -11.65 30.87
C ALA A 630 -3.44 -11.17 29.56
N LYS A 631 -4.78 -11.24 29.48
CA LYS A 631 -5.55 -10.76 28.32
C LYS A 631 -5.16 -9.30 28.03
N GLY A 632 -4.35 -9.11 26.99
CA GLY A 632 -4.16 -7.80 26.38
C GLY A 632 -5.52 -7.26 25.94
N GLN A 633 -5.65 -5.93 25.93
CA GLN A 633 -6.86 -5.30 25.39
C GLN A 633 -7.10 -5.85 23.97
N PRO A 634 -8.34 -6.30 23.65
CA PRO A 634 -8.63 -6.78 22.31
C PRO A 634 -8.26 -5.69 21.30
N LEU A 635 -7.67 -6.10 20.17
CA LEU A 635 -7.51 -5.27 18.98
C LEU A 635 -8.83 -4.55 18.72
N GLN A 636 -8.91 -3.28 19.12
CA GLN A 636 -10.01 -2.43 18.71
C GLN A 636 -9.83 -2.23 17.22
N ASP A 637 -10.77 -2.77 16.45
CA ASP A 637 -11.00 -2.35 15.08
C ASP A 637 -11.00 -0.82 15.08
N GLY A 638 -9.99 -0.23 14.41
CA GLY A 638 -9.80 1.20 14.30
C GLY A 638 -10.91 1.84 13.47
N VAL A 639 -12.13 1.86 14.01
CA VAL A 639 -13.23 2.71 13.61
C VAL A 639 -13.42 3.69 14.76
N PRO A 640 -13.20 5.00 14.58
CA PRO A 640 -13.48 5.96 15.63
C PRO A 640 -14.99 6.11 15.78
N ALA A 641 -15.59 5.30 16.66
CA ALA A 641 -16.99 5.40 17.02
C ALA A 641 -17.14 5.48 18.55
N LYS A 642 -17.26 6.71 19.07
CA LYS A 642 -18.27 7.07 20.08
C LYS A 642 -18.38 8.59 20.24
N LEU A 643 -19.19 9.18 19.36
CA LEU A 643 -20.02 10.34 19.67
C LEU A 643 -21.38 9.80 20.11
N GLN A 644 -21.46 9.32 21.35
CA GLN A 644 -22.76 9.00 21.96
C GLN A 644 -23.33 10.28 22.57
N ARG A 645 -24.32 10.82 21.88
CA ARG A 645 -25.21 11.90 22.33
C ARG A 645 -25.84 11.51 23.67
N GLN A 646 -25.51 12.22 24.75
CA GLN A 646 -26.43 12.38 25.88
C GLN A 646 -27.24 13.66 25.65
N ARG A 647 -28.55 13.49 25.40
CA ARG A 647 -29.54 14.55 25.57
C ARG A 647 -30.35 14.24 26.83
N SER A 648 -30.20 15.14 27.81
CA SER A 648 -31.22 15.66 28.73
C SER A 648 -32.15 14.67 29.45
N GLN A 649 -31.95 14.53 30.75
CA GLN A 649 -33.02 14.78 31.71
C GLN A 649 -32.50 15.67 32.85
N ALA A 650 -33.27 16.71 33.13
CA ALA A 650 -33.05 17.69 34.18
C ALA A 650 -33.37 17.10 35.56
N GLY A 651 -32.62 17.50 36.59
CA GLY A 651 -32.97 17.17 37.97
C GLY A 651 -31.96 17.60 39.02
N LYS A 652 -32.12 18.83 39.54
CA LYS A 652 -31.81 19.28 40.91
C LYS A 652 -30.40 19.06 41.48
N GLY A 653 -29.62 20.14 41.41
CA GLY A 653 -29.00 20.82 42.55
C GLY A 653 -28.15 20.04 43.56
N THR A 654 -26.85 20.31 43.56
CA THR A 654 -26.12 20.68 44.80
C THR A 654 -24.78 21.32 44.46
N ARG A 655 -24.50 22.45 45.13
CA ARG A 655 -23.21 23.14 45.13
C ARG A 655 -22.17 22.23 45.79
N LEU A 656 -20.96 22.12 45.22
CA LEU A 656 -19.74 21.93 46.01
C LEU A 656 -18.54 22.52 45.26
N ARG A 657 -17.85 23.42 45.95
CA ARG A 657 -16.61 24.09 45.55
C ARG A 657 -15.46 23.09 45.45
N TRP A 658 -14.56 23.29 44.48
CA TRP A 658 -13.21 22.72 44.53
C TRP A 658 -12.17 23.83 44.37
N VAL A 659 -11.27 23.89 45.35
CA VAL A 659 -10.07 24.73 45.44
C VAL A 659 -8.88 23.88 44.94
N PRO A 660 -7.85 24.47 44.28
CA PRO A 660 -6.79 23.71 43.63
C PRO A 660 -5.60 23.44 44.56
N LYS A 661 -4.96 22.27 44.41
CA LYS A 661 -3.57 21.99 44.85
C LYS A 661 -2.92 21.09 43.79
N GLN A 662 -1.93 21.59 43.04
CA GLN A 662 -0.49 21.63 43.35
C GLN A 662 0.23 20.27 43.20
N LYS A 663 1.09 20.27 42.17
CA LYS A 663 2.29 19.48 41.85
C LYS A 663 2.83 18.52 42.92
N CYS A 664 3.17 17.31 42.47
CA CYS A 664 4.55 16.79 42.44
C CYS A 664 4.81 16.23 41.05
#